data_AF-A0A1Q5LLV8-F1
#
_entry.id   AF-A0A1Q5LLV8-F1
#
_cell.length_a   1.000
_cell.length_b   1.000
_cell.length_c   1.000
_cell.angle_alpha   90.00
_cell.angle_beta   90.00
_cell.angle_gamma   90.00
#
_symmetry.space_group_name_H-M   'P 1'
#
loop_
_entity.id
_entity.type
_entity.pdbx_description
1 polymer ?
#
loop_
_entity_poly.entity_id
_entity_poly.type
_entity_poly.pdbx_seq_one_letter_code
_entity_poly.pdbx_strand_id
1 'polypeptide(L)'
;MKVLPVTEAQDELIDAAVALGDRYTKTLGLMTPPAYRKMAGDGGLLVALEGDELIGYALFRLPKRSPHIGLAHLCVAEEHRGKGVARMLVDAIKKRYPQRLGIKAKCRRDYGLSGMWTSLGFVPRGEVRGRGRDGEMLDGWWLDLGHPDLFTGVESDALLVVTVDHGVFMDLRGTEHTRDVRESQALEAGWLADLVELAFTPQLHRDVRDIPDTGERQHQRAALHGLRQITPDADAVAARHGELLHAVRKALPQLPDDEALRRGLQYVAETSCAGLQVLATRDPLLTRLANVAWEVARVRVVSPSVVTLHVDELRQAQVYRPADLLGTEFRAGEVAPGAEEELVAFFDQSGSDSGSEFAERLKSLGTDAVVWHRELLRDGQGRPIALYVWALDGRTLTVPVLRTAAHPLEETLARQLLFSLKRLGRECGAQIIRITDTAPSPVAKAASGDDGFFEGDGGLVALLVDVCGTADEVAAAAGGLAPQLGVEVAELHAELPAEVASVVERAWWPAKVIDSLMPSFLVPIEPRWSTELFNVPAMLLPRSDVLGISREHVYYRSSGHRNESVPARLLWYVSKGTGNQEGQQVVACSRLDDVLIDIPDVLFSQFEHLGVYGRDEVRAAADSSGRAMALRFSDTEIFPKPVTLRRLNALAGSLGLRLSLMSLSKISNELFQAVYEEGHRRT
;
A
#
# COMPACT_ATOMS: atom_id res chain seq x y z
N MET A 1 24.86 -11.83 28.92
CA MET A 1 23.74 -11.93 27.97
C MET A 1 24.11 -11.18 26.69
N LYS A 2 23.84 -11.74 25.51
CA LYS A 2 24.09 -11.13 24.19
C LYS A 2 22.82 -11.19 23.35
N VAL A 3 22.58 -10.18 22.49
CA VAL A 3 21.49 -10.20 21.50
C VAL A 3 22.11 -10.35 20.12
N LEU A 4 21.60 -11.28 19.33
CA LEU A 4 22.09 -11.56 17.97
C LEU A 4 20.93 -11.56 16.96
N PRO A 5 21.15 -11.04 15.75
CA PRO A 5 20.24 -11.28 14.63
C PRO A 5 20.33 -12.71 14.15
N VAL A 6 19.20 -13.28 13.74
CA VAL A 6 19.10 -14.62 13.16
C VAL A 6 18.87 -14.50 11.67
N THR A 7 19.65 -15.23 10.87
CA THR A 7 19.44 -15.36 9.42
C THR A 7 18.69 -16.64 9.09
N GLU A 8 18.16 -16.73 7.87
CA GLU A 8 17.45 -17.93 7.38
C GLU A 8 18.28 -19.22 7.46
N ALA A 9 19.61 -19.14 7.44
CA ALA A 9 20.51 -20.29 7.49
C ALA A 9 20.76 -20.84 8.90
N GLN A 10 20.25 -20.19 9.95
CA GLN A 10 20.50 -20.56 11.35
C GLN A 10 19.33 -21.35 11.93
N ASP A 11 19.04 -22.52 11.36
CA ASP A 11 17.89 -23.36 11.72
C ASP A 11 17.82 -23.69 13.22
N GLU A 12 18.95 -23.98 13.88
CA GLU A 12 18.96 -24.29 15.32
C GLU A 12 18.42 -23.15 16.19
N LEU A 13 18.73 -21.90 15.86
CA LEU A 13 18.25 -20.73 16.60
C LEU A 13 16.78 -20.44 16.28
N ILE A 14 16.36 -20.68 15.04
CA ILE A 14 14.96 -20.56 14.61
C ILE A 14 14.12 -21.59 15.38
N ASP A 15 14.54 -22.85 15.40
CA ASP A 15 13.84 -23.93 16.09
C ASP A 15 13.78 -23.68 17.61
N ALA A 16 14.85 -23.16 18.21
CA ALA A 16 14.83 -22.75 19.63
C ALA A 16 13.86 -21.60 19.91
N ALA A 17 13.77 -20.61 19.01
CA ALA A 17 12.82 -19.51 19.13
C ALA A 17 11.36 -19.99 18.95
N VAL A 18 11.13 -20.92 18.02
CA VAL A 18 9.82 -21.59 17.83
C VAL A 18 9.44 -22.34 19.10
N ALA A 19 10.34 -23.17 19.65
CA ALA A 19 10.08 -23.91 20.88
C ALA A 19 9.75 -23.00 22.07
N LEU A 20 10.46 -21.87 22.20
CA LEU A 20 10.17 -20.89 23.23
C LEU A 20 8.82 -20.18 22.99
N GLY A 21 8.49 -19.87 21.75
CA GLY A 21 7.20 -19.27 21.37
C GLY A 21 6.02 -20.20 21.65
N ASP A 22 6.17 -21.49 21.33
CA ASP A 22 5.17 -22.54 21.55
C ASP A 22 4.85 -22.73 23.05
N ARG A 23 5.83 -22.50 23.94
CA ARG A 23 5.59 -22.49 25.40
C ARG A 23 4.62 -21.40 25.84
N TYR A 24 4.56 -20.28 25.12
CA TYR A 24 3.78 -19.09 25.49
C TYR A 24 2.74 -18.69 24.44
N THR A 25 2.27 -19.63 23.60
CA THR A 25 1.28 -19.38 22.55
C THR A 25 -0.01 -18.72 23.07
N LYS A 26 -0.42 -19.05 24.30
CA LYS A 26 -1.60 -18.44 24.94
C LYS A 26 -1.51 -16.92 25.04
N THR A 27 -0.32 -16.39 25.26
CA THR A 27 -0.07 -14.94 25.38
C THR A 27 0.41 -14.31 24.06
N LEU A 28 1.25 -15.00 23.29
CA LEU A 28 1.85 -14.44 22.06
C LEU A 28 0.94 -14.56 20.83
N GLY A 29 0.00 -15.50 20.85
CA GLY A 29 -0.72 -15.92 19.66
C GLY A 29 0.05 -16.99 18.87
N LEU A 30 -0.66 -17.64 17.95
CA LEU A 30 -0.08 -18.69 17.10
C LEU A 30 0.81 -18.05 16.03
N MET A 31 2.01 -18.60 15.87
CA MET A 31 2.95 -18.25 14.81
C MET A 31 3.55 -19.52 14.24
N THR A 32 3.56 -19.66 12.92
CA THR A 32 4.02 -20.88 12.26
C THR A 32 5.55 -20.85 12.04
N PRO A 33 6.26 -22.01 12.05
CA PRO A 33 7.70 -22.03 11.79
C PRO A 33 8.13 -21.38 10.47
N PRO A 34 7.39 -21.51 9.34
CA PRO A 34 7.69 -20.76 8.12
C PRO A 34 7.70 -19.24 8.32
N ALA A 35 6.85 -18.69 9.20
CA ALA A 35 6.82 -17.26 9.49
C ALA A 35 8.08 -16.80 10.24
N TYR A 36 8.60 -17.59 11.19
CA TYR A 36 9.90 -17.30 11.82
C TYR A 36 11.03 -17.30 10.80
N ARG A 37 11.09 -18.32 9.92
CA ARG A 37 12.13 -18.42 8.89
C ARG A 37 12.07 -17.25 7.91
N LYS A 38 10.87 -16.91 7.42
CA LYS A 38 10.68 -15.76 6.53
C LYS A 38 11.13 -14.46 7.20
N MET A 39 10.67 -14.19 8.43
CA MET A 39 11.06 -12.98 9.13
C MET A 39 12.56 -12.96 9.44
N ALA A 40 13.20 -14.10 9.74
CA ALA A 40 14.65 -14.18 9.87
C ALA A 40 15.37 -13.83 8.55
N GLY A 41 14.87 -14.33 7.41
CA GLY A 41 15.35 -13.95 6.08
C GLY A 41 15.21 -12.45 5.79
N ASP A 42 14.10 -11.85 6.24
CA ASP A 42 13.83 -10.40 6.13
C ASP A 42 14.62 -9.57 7.19
N GLY A 43 15.38 -10.21 8.10
CA GLY A 43 16.12 -9.58 9.19
C GLY A 43 15.30 -9.23 10.44
N GLY A 44 14.04 -9.67 10.49
CA GLY A 44 13.03 -9.43 11.52
C GLY A 44 13.06 -10.38 12.74
N LEU A 45 14.15 -11.12 12.98
CA LEU A 45 14.29 -12.00 14.15
C LEU A 45 15.57 -11.69 14.92
N LEU A 46 15.41 -11.34 16.20
CA LEU A 46 16.50 -11.19 17.16
C LEU A 46 16.33 -12.18 18.31
N VAL A 47 17.42 -12.80 18.75
CA VAL A 47 17.45 -13.71 19.90
C VAL A 47 18.36 -13.19 21.00
N ALA A 48 17.96 -13.37 22.25
CA ALA A 48 18.76 -13.09 23.44
C ALA A 48 19.30 -14.40 24.01
N LEU A 49 20.63 -14.45 24.21
CA LEU A 49 21.35 -15.63 24.68
C LEU A 49 22.07 -15.34 26.01
N GLU A 50 22.00 -16.29 26.93
CA GLU A 50 22.86 -16.38 28.11
C GLU A 50 23.78 -17.60 27.95
N GLY A 51 25.05 -17.34 27.60
CA GLY A 51 25.92 -18.40 27.05
C GLY A 51 25.40 -18.85 25.68
N ASP A 52 25.00 -20.12 25.60
CA ASP A 52 24.39 -20.75 24.43
C ASP A 52 22.86 -20.99 24.61
N GLU A 53 22.31 -20.63 25.77
CA GLU A 53 20.88 -20.81 26.07
C GLU A 53 20.06 -19.63 25.55
N LEU A 54 18.99 -19.91 24.80
CA LEU A 54 18.02 -18.93 24.31
C LEU A 54 17.04 -18.55 25.42
N ILE A 55 17.18 -17.32 25.92
CA ILE A 55 16.42 -16.78 27.06
C ILE A 55 15.31 -15.81 26.63
N GLY A 56 15.29 -15.41 25.36
CA GLY A 56 14.23 -14.57 24.79
C GLY A 56 14.42 -14.30 23.30
N TYR A 57 13.38 -13.79 22.64
CA TYR A 57 13.44 -13.35 21.25
C TYR A 57 12.47 -12.20 20.97
N ALA A 58 12.77 -11.43 19.92
CA ALA A 58 11.85 -10.47 19.33
C ALA A 58 11.66 -10.82 17.85
N LEU A 59 10.41 -10.96 17.45
CA LEU A 59 9.98 -11.26 16.10
C LEU A 59 9.16 -10.08 15.58
N PHE A 60 9.59 -9.47 14.49
CA PHE A 60 8.99 -8.24 13.97
C PHE A 60 9.03 -8.21 12.44
N ARG A 61 8.06 -7.50 11.87
CA ARG A 61 7.97 -7.24 10.44
C ARG A 61 8.66 -5.93 10.09
N LEU A 62 9.26 -5.92 8.90
CA LEU A 62 9.84 -4.75 8.28
C LEU A 62 9.12 -4.49 6.95
N PRO A 63 7.88 -3.96 6.97
CA PRO A 63 7.15 -3.72 5.74
C PRO A 63 7.96 -2.77 4.86
N LYS A 64 8.08 -3.11 3.57
CA LYS A 64 8.87 -2.32 2.62
C LYS A 64 8.29 -0.92 2.40
N ARG A 65 6.96 -0.80 2.44
CA ARG A 65 6.22 0.45 2.19
C ARG A 65 5.89 1.24 3.45
N SER A 66 6.06 0.66 4.64
CA SER A 66 5.78 1.34 5.90
C SER A 66 7.07 1.78 6.55
N PRO A 67 7.19 3.04 7.00
CA PRO A 67 8.36 3.48 7.76
C PRO A 67 8.41 2.90 9.18
N HIS A 68 7.40 2.11 9.58
CA HIS A 68 7.24 1.55 10.92
C HIS A 68 7.65 0.08 11.00
N ILE A 69 8.12 -0.32 12.18
CA ILE A 69 8.40 -1.72 12.53
C ILE A 69 7.15 -2.30 13.19
N GLY A 70 6.65 -3.43 12.69
CA GLY A 70 5.53 -4.13 13.32
C GLY A 70 6.04 -5.24 14.24
N LEU A 71 6.06 -5.01 15.56
CA LEU A 71 6.47 -6.01 16.55
C LEU A 71 5.37 -7.05 16.73
N ALA A 72 5.62 -8.26 16.24
CA ALA A 72 4.68 -9.38 16.33
C ALA A 72 4.80 -10.07 17.69
N HIS A 73 5.99 -10.56 18.03
CA HIS A 73 6.26 -11.20 19.32
C HIS A 73 7.43 -10.53 20.05
N LEU A 74 7.27 -10.39 21.37
CA LEU A 74 8.35 -10.10 22.29
C LEU A 74 8.29 -11.13 23.41
N CYS A 75 9.17 -12.12 23.37
CA CYS A 75 9.13 -13.26 24.28
C CYS A 75 10.39 -13.29 25.16
N VAL A 76 10.18 -13.49 26.46
CA VAL A 76 11.24 -13.73 27.44
C VAL A 76 10.85 -14.94 28.27
N ALA A 77 11.77 -15.89 28.39
CA ALA A 77 11.60 -17.06 29.24
C ALA A 77 11.27 -16.63 30.67
N GLU A 78 10.31 -17.30 31.31
CA GLU A 78 9.77 -16.95 32.63
C GLU A 78 10.87 -16.81 33.68
N GLU A 79 11.89 -17.66 33.60
CA GLU A 79 13.04 -17.74 34.48
C GLU A 79 14.01 -16.54 34.34
N HIS A 80 13.85 -15.76 33.27
CA HIS A 80 14.68 -14.60 32.93
C HIS A 80 13.89 -13.28 32.87
N ARG A 81 12.59 -13.29 33.23
CA ARG A 81 11.78 -12.07 33.35
C ARG A 81 12.32 -11.17 34.47
N GLY A 82 12.17 -9.86 34.31
CA GLY A 82 12.70 -8.86 35.26
C GLY A 82 14.20 -8.60 35.16
N LYS A 83 14.97 -9.38 34.39
CA LYS A 83 16.42 -9.21 34.19
C LYS A 83 16.79 -8.22 33.07
N GLY A 84 15.83 -7.49 32.51
CA GLY A 84 16.05 -6.50 31.44
C GLY A 84 16.18 -7.06 30.01
N VAL A 85 15.94 -8.36 29.79
CA VAL A 85 16.06 -9.02 28.47
C VAL A 85 15.16 -8.36 27.40
N ALA A 86 13.90 -8.05 27.75
CA ALA A 86 12.96 -7.39 26.84
C ALA A 86 13.49 -6.02 26.38
N ARG A 87 14.09 -5.25 27.30
CA ARG A 87 14.70 -3.95 26.98
C ARG A 87 15.90 -4.13 26.06
N MET A 88 16.76 -5.13 26.31
CA MET A 88 17.90 -5.43 25.44
C MET A 88 17.46 -5.77 24.01
N LEU A 89 16.38 -6.54 23.85
CA LEU A 89 15.82 -6.87 22.53
C LEU A 89 15.28 -5.62 21.83
N VAL A 90 14.47 -4.82 22.50
CA VAL A 90 13.92 -3.56 21.94
C VAL A 90 15.04 -2.60 21.56
N ASP A 91 16.02 -2.37 22.46
CA ASP A 91 17.16 -1.50 22.18
C ASP A 91 18.03 -2.00 21.03
N ALA A 92 18.13 -3.32 20.84
CA ALA A 92 18.81 -3.90 19.68
C ALA A 92 18.04 -3.62 18.38
N ILE A 93 16.70 -3.63 18.40
CA ILE A 93 15.88 -3.18 17.26
C ILE A 93 16.17 -1.70 16.96
N LYS A 94 16.15 -0.83 17.98
CA LYS A 94 16.43 0.62 17.80
C LYS A 94 17.79 0.86 17.14
N LYS A 95 18.83 0.19 17.62
CA LYS A 95 20.20 0.33 17.10
C LYS A 95 20.36 -0.23 15.69
N ARG A 96 19.61 -1.26 15.33
CA ARG A 96 19.70 -1.91 14.02
C ARG A 96 18.88 -1.19 12.96
N TYR A 97 17.79 -0.55 13.36
CA TYR A 97 16.87 0.12 12.46
C TYR A 97 16.64 1.59 12.86
N PRO A 98 17.69 2.41 13.08
CA PRO A 98 17.54 3.82 13.46
C PRO A 98 16.84 4.64 12.36
N GLN A 99 16.78 4.15 11.13
CA GLN A 99 16.12 4.79 10.00
C GLN A 99 14.59 4.63 9.96
N ARG A 100 14.01 3.81 10.84
CA ARG A 100 12.56 3.63 10.92
C ARG A 100 11.96 4.68 11.86
N LEU A 101 10.72 5.12 11.60
CA LEU A 101 10.06 6.15 12.41
C LEU A 101 9.70 5.65 13.82
N GLY A 102 9.33 4.38 13.95
CA GLY A 102 8.93 3.82 15.23
C GLY A 102 8.58 2.34 15.20
N ILE A 103 8.30 1.80 16.38
CA ILE A 103 7.90 0.41 16.61
C ILE A 103 6.44 0.37 17.08
N LYS A 104 5.60 -0.38 16.36
CA LYS A 104 4.20 -0.65 16.71
C LYS A 104 4.08 -2.04 17.30
N ALA A 105 3.27 -2.17 18.34
CA ALA A 105 2.88 -3.46 18.90
C ALA A 105 1.39 -3.44 19.25
N LYS A 106 0.76 -4.61 19.31
CA LYS A 106 -0.59 -4.77 19.86
C LYS A 106 -0.57 -5.81 20.97
N CYS A 107 -1.29 -5.53 22.04
CA CYS A 107 -1.33 -6.40 23.20
C CYS A 107 -2.75 -6.46 23.75
N ARG A 108 -3.21 -7.65 24.15
CA ARG A 108 -4.51 -7.76 24.81
C ARG A 108 -4.47 -7.04 26.15
N ARG A 109 -5.51 -6.25 26.40
CA ARG A 109 -5.66 -5.45 27.63
C ARG A 109 -5.70 -6.32 28.88
N ASP A 110 -6.33 -7.49 28.79
CA ASP A 110 -6.52 -8.42 29.89
C ASP A 110 -5.22 -9.12 30.35
N TYR A 111 -4.13 -9.02 29.59
CA TYR A 111 -2.84 -9.58 29.99
C TYR A 111 -2.13 -8.79 31.10
N GLY A 112 -2.58 -7.55 31.39
CA GLY A 112 -1.99 -6.74 32.45
C GLY A 112 -0.54 -6.31 32.19
N LEU A 113 -0.13 -6.24 30.91
CA LEU A 113 1.26 -5.93 30.51
C LEU A 113 1.53 -4.43 30.27
N SER A 114 0.58 -3.55 30.53
CA SER A 114 0.72 -2.10 30.28
C SER A 114 1.94 -1.49 30.98
N GLY A 115 2.20 -1.88 32.24
CA GLY A 115 3.39 -1.41 32.97
C GLY A 115 4.71 -1.83 32.32
N MET A 116 4.77 -3.01 31.69
CA MET A 116 5.94 -3.46 30.93
C MET A 116 6.15 -2.55 29.72
N TRP A 117 5.11 -2.34 28.89
CA TRP A 117 5.20 -1.50 27.69
C TRP A 117 5.62 -0.07 28.00
N THR A 118 5.02 0.54 29.02
CA THR A 118 5.41 1.88 29.49
C THR A 118 6.87 1.90 29.96
N SER A 119 7.34 0.87 30.66
CA SER A 119 8.75 0.78 31.09
C SER A 119 9.75 0.61 29.94
N LEU A 120 9.29 0.15 28.77
CA LEU A 120 10.08 0.03 27.55
C LEU A 120 10.03 1.32 26.70
N GLY A 121 9.25 2.32 27.12
CA GLY A 121 9.08 3.61 26.45
C GLY A 121 7.93 3.64 25.44
N PHE A 122 7.08 2.62 25.40
CA PHE A 122 5.90 2.64 24.52
C PHE A 122 4.77 3.48 25.15
N VAL A 123 4.05 4.18 24.28
CA VAL A 123 2.85 4.97 24.60
C VAL A 123 1.63 4.27 24.00
N PRO A 124 0.50 4.17 24.73
CA PRO A 124 -0.72 3.59 24.17
C PRO A 124 -1.29 4.47 23.05
N ARG A 125 -1.65 3.86 21.92
CA ARG A 125 -2.27 4.50 20.74
C ARG A 125 -3.36 3.60 20.15
N GLY A 126 -4.61 4.02 20.28
CA GLY A 126 -5.77 3.33 19.69
C GLY A 126 -6.14 2.01 20.36
N GLU A 127 -7.35 1.54 20.05
CA GLU A 127 -7.89 0.28 20.54
C GLU A 127 -8.57 -0.47 19.40
N VAL A 128 -8.36 -1.78 19.31
CA VAL A 128 -8.99 -2.62 18.29
C VAL A 128 -9.58 -3.86 18.94
N ARG A 129 -10.73 -4.31 18.47
CA ARG A 129 -11.33 -5.56 18.93
C ARG A 129 -10.56 -6.76 18.38
N GLY A 130 -10.12 -7.66 19.24
CA GLY A 130 -9.42 -8.88 18.85
C GLY A 130 -10.34 -9.89 18.15
N ARG A 131 -9.74 -10.81 17.38
CA ARG A 131 -10.44 -11.86 16.61
C ARG A 131 -10.53 -13.22 17.32
N GLY A 132 -9.99 -13.30 18.53
CA GLY A 132 -10.10 -14.50 19.35
C GLY A 132 -11.56 -14.82 19.66
N ARG A 133 -11.83 -16.06 20.11
CA ARG A 133 -13.19 -16.53 20.46
C ARG A 133 -13.88 -15.66 21.54
N ASP A 134 -13.10 -14.93 22.32
CA ASP A 134 -13.55 -14.00 23.36
C ASP A 134 -13.75 -12.56 22.86
N GLY A 135 -13.17 -12.20 21.71
CA GLY A 135 -13.32 -10.87 21.10
C GLY A 135 -12.76 -9.73 21.95
N GLU A 136 -11.75 -10.01 22.79
CA GLU A 136 -11.16 -9.07 23.75
C GLU A 136 -10.46 -7.88 23.10
N MET A 137 -10.39 -6.76 23.83
CA MET A 137 -9.78 -5.52 23.33
C MET A 137 -8.25 -5.61 23.30
N LEU A 138 -7.67 -5.15 22.20
CA LEU A 138 -6.24 -5.00 21.97
C LEU A 138 -5.86 -3.52 22.09
N ASP A 139 -4.94 -3.22 23.00
CA ASP A 139 -4.30 -1.91 23.11
C ASP A 139 -3.19 -1.81 22.05
N GLY A 140 -3.22 -0.75 21.24
CA GLY A 140 -2.11 -0.40 20.38
C GLY A 140 -1.01 0.31 21.16
N TRP A 141 0.25 -0.01 20.87
CA TRP A 141 1.43 0.54 21.52
C TRP A 141 2.39 1.09 20.48
N TRP A 142 2.90 2.29 20.72
CA TRP A 142 3.82 2.99 19.85
C TRP A 142 5.08 3.41 20.58
N LEU A 143 6.24 3.15 19.98
CA LEU A 143 7.53 3.59 20.45
C LEU A 143 8.22 4.38 19.33
N ASP A 144 8.38 5.68 19.57
CA ASP A 144 9.11 6.59 18.70
C ASP A 144 10.62 6.30 18.74
N LEU A 145 11.29 6.39 17.57
CA LEU A 145 12.73 6.22 17.42
C LEU A 145 13.50 7.56 17.28
N GLY A 146 12.87 8.67 17.67
CA GLY A 146 13.45 10.00 17.68
C GLY A 146 13.35 10.70 16.34
N HIS A 147 12.39 10.31 15.51
CA HIS A 147 12.05 11.04 14.30
C HIS A 147 10.86 11.94 14.59
N PRO A 148 10.81 13.15 14.02
CA PRO A 148 9.68 14.02 14.24
C PRO A 148 8.37 13.31 13.89
N ASP A 149 7.37 13.44 14.77
CA ASP A 149 6.07 12.77 14.70
C ASP A 149 5.18 13.43 13.62
N LEU A 150 5.74 13.59 12.42
CA LEU A 150 5.14 14.24 11.25
C LEU A 150 3.82 13.58 10.81
N PHE A 151 3.54 12.35 11.26
CA PHE A 151 2.53 11.46 10.66
C PHE A 151 1.68 10.69 11.67
N THR A 152 1.40 11.26 12.83
CA THR A 152 0.55 10.60 13.83
C THR A 152 -0.94 10.51 13.47
N GLY A 153 -1.39 11.30 12.50
CA GLY A 153 -2.79 11.67 12.40
C GLY A 153 -3.71 10.68 11.68
N VAL A 154 -3.25 9.98 10.65
CA VAL A 154 -4.16 9.22 9.80
C VAL A 154 -3.43 7.98 9.27
N GLU A 155 -3.65 6.84 9.93
CA GLU A 155 -3.19 5.55 9.42
C GLU A 155 -4.23 4.99 8.45
N SER A 156 -3.77 4.36 7.36
CA SER A 156 -4.67 3.54 6.54
C SER A 156 -4.99 2.23 7.28
N ASP A 157 -6.18 2.19 7.88
CA ASP A 157 -6.80 1.02 8.52
C ASP A 157 -7.38 0.00 7.53
N ALA A 158 -7.10 0.14 6.23
CA ALA A 158 -7.64 -0.77 5.21
C ALA A 158 -7.13 -2.20 5.45
N LEU A 159 -8.05 -3.12 5.77
CA LEU A 159 -7.78 -4.53 6.03
C LEU A 159 -7.75 -5.32 4.71
N LEU A 160 -6.86 -6.32 4.63
CA LEU A 160 -6.95 -7.35 3.60
C LEU A 160 -8.16 -8.24 3.88
N VAL A 161 -9.25 -8.05 3.16
CA VAL A 161 -10.38 -8.98 3.20
C VAL A 161 -10.02 -10.28 2.47
N VAL A 162 -10.06 -11.42 3.15
CA VAL A 162 -9.79 -12.76 2.60
C VAL A 162 -11.04 -13.62 2.67
N THR A 163 -11.49 -14.14 1.54
CA THR A 163 -12.54 -15.17 1.54
C THR A 163 -11.96 -16.52 1.90
N VAL A 164 -12.72 -17.33 2.64
CA VAL A 164 -12.32 -18.69 3.01
C VAL A 164 -13.26 -19.73 2.39
N ASP A 165 -12.70 -20.87 2.01
CA ASP A 165 -13.48 -22.05 1.64
C ASP A 165 -13.98 -22.82 2.88
N HIS A 166 -14.78 -23.87 2.65
CA HIS A 166 -15.30 -24.71 3.73
C HIS A 166 -14.19 -25.38 4.53
N GLY A 167 -13.12 -25.87 3.88
CA GLY A 167 -12.02 -26.56 4.56
C GLY A 167 -11.25 -25.67 5.54
N VAL A 168 -10.91 -24.45 5.14
CA VAL A 168 -10.25 -23.47 6.04
C VAL A 168 -11.21 -23.04 7.15
N PHE A 169 -12.49 -22.81 6.83
CA PHE A 169 -13.49 -22.47 7.83
C PHE A 169 -13.67 -23.56 8.89
N MET A 170 -13.69 -24.83 8.49
CA MET A 170 -13.73 -25.98 9.40
C MET A 170 -12.57 -25.93 10.41
N ASP A 171 -11.35 -25.66 9.96
CA ASP A 171 -10.16 -25.66 10.83
C ASP A 171 -10.17 -24.54 11.88
N LEU A 172 -10.68 -23.37 11.50
CA LEU A 172 -10.83 -22.22 12.39
C LEU A 172 -11.78 -22.53 13.56
N ARG A 173 -12.74 -23.42 13.32
CA ARG A 173 -13.82 -23.75 14.27
C ARG A 173 -13.63 -25.10 14.94
N GLY A 174 -12.88 -26.01 14.32
CA GLY A 174 -12.58 -27.33 14.82
C GLY A 174 -11.71 -27.34 16.09
N THR A 175 -11.70 -28.50 16.75
CA THR A 175 -10.86 -28.78 17.93
C THR A 175 -9.61 -29.59 17.58
N GLU A 176 -9.38 -29.87 16.30
CA GLU A 176 -8.21 -30.63 15.84
C GLU A 176 -6.93 -29.78 15.87
N HIS A 177 -5.79 -30.44 16.00
CA HIS A 177 -4.48 -29.79 16.17
C HIS A 177 -3.44 -30.27 15.16
N THR A 178 -3.87 -30.70 13.97
CA THR A 178 -2.96 -31.09 12.89
C THR A 178 -2.18 -29.88 12.35
N ARG A 179 -1.07 -30.13 11.64
CA ARG A 179 -0.25 -29.06 11.05
C ARG A 179 -1.07 -28.16 10.12
N ASP A 180 -1.90 -28.74 9.28
CA ASP A 180 -2.74 -28.01 8.32
C ASP A 180 -3.78 -27.13 9.03
N VAL A 181 -4.35 -27.63 10.13
CA VAL A 181 -5.28 -26.87 10.97
C VAL A 181 -4.59 -25.68 11.64
N ARG A 182 -3.32 -25.83 12.06
CA ARG A 182 -2.53 -24.73 12.61
C ARG A 182 -2.27 -23.62 11.58
N GLU A 183 -2.11 -23.95 10.30
CA GLU A 183 -1.94 -22.93 9.26
C GLU A 183 -3.21 -22.08 9.10
N SER A 184 -4.38 -22.71 9.10
CA SER A 184 -5.66 -22.00 9.09
C SER A 184 -5.87 -21.15 10.35
N GLN A 185 -5.62 -21.73 11.54
CA GLN A 185 -5.77 -21.04 12.83
C GLN A 185 -4.84 -19.82 12.98
N ALA A 186 -3.71 -19.80 12.26
CA ALA A 186 -2.82 -18.65 12.28
C ALA A 186 -3.46 -17.37 11.70
N LEU A 187 -4.50 -17.49 10.86
CA LEU A 187 -5.24 -16.33 10.32
C LEU A 187 -6.00 -15.53 11.39
N GLU A 188 -6.35 -16.17 12.53
CA GLU A 188 -7.01 -15.53 13.67
C GLU A 188 -6.02 -15.03 14.74
N ALA A 189 -4.71 -15.14 14.50
CA ALA A 189 -3.71 -14.70 15.46
C ALA A 189 -3.82 -13.18 15.73
N GLY A 190 -3.65 -12.77 17.00
CA GLY A 190 -3.87 -11.39 17.44
C GLY A 190 -2.99 -10.35 16.73
N TRP A 191 -1.82 -10.74 16.26
CA TRP A 191 -0.91 -9.86 15.50
C TRP A 191 -1.40 -9.57 14.06
N LEU A 192 -2.34 -10.35 13.54
CA LEU A 192 -2.99 -10.10 12.25
C LEU A 192 -4.26 -9.25 12.39
N ALA A 193 -4.73 -8.95 13.62
CA ALA A 193 -6.06 -8.40 13.96
C ALA A 193 -6.43 -7.08 13.25
N ASP A 194 -5.45 -6.37 12.74
CA ASP A 194 -5.54 -5.10 12.02
C ASP A 194 -4.99 -5.16 10.59
N LEU A 195 -4.72 -6.35 10.07
CA LEU A 195 -4.21 -6.55 8.72
C LEU A 195 -5.14 -7.35 7.82
N VAL A 196 -6.02 -8.21 8.37
CA VAL A 196 -6.79 -9.22 7.61
C VAL A 196 -8.26 -9.36 8.05
N GLU A 197 -9.24 -8.92 7.28
CA GLU A 197 -10.64 -9.27 7.59
C GLU A 197 -10.99 -10.64 6.97
N LEU A 198 -11.55 -11.59 7.74
CA LEU A 198 -12.02 -12.85 7.16
C LEU A 198 -13.47 -12.72 6.70
N ALA A 199 -13.74 -13.20 5.48
CA ALA A 199 -15.05 -13.14 4.86
C ALA A 199 -15.51 -14.51 4.36
N PHE A 200 -16.82 -14.70 4.24
CA PHE A 200 -17.41 -15.91 3.68
C PHE A 200 -18.31 -15.62 2.49
N THR A 201 -18.27 -16.53 1.52
CA THR A 201 -19.08 -16.44 0.30
C THR A 201 -20.46 -17.09 0.47
N PRO A 202 -21.46 -16.77 -0.37
CA PRO A 202 -22.73 -17.50 -0.40
C PRO A 202 -22.57 -19.02 -0.56
N GLN A 203 -21.56 -19.47 -1.31
CA GLN A 203 -21.24 -20.89 -1.45
C GLN A 203 -20.82 -21.52 -0.12
N LEU A 204 -20.01 -20.83 0.72
CA LEU A 204 -19.70 -21.34 2.06
C LEU A 204 -20.96 -21.54 2.91
N HIS A 205 -21.90 -20.59 2.82
CA HIS A 205 -23.16 -20.71 3.54
C HIS A 205 -23.99 -21.91 3.09
N ARG A 206 -23.96 -22.25 1.78
CA ARG A 206 -24.60 -23.46 1.24
C ARG A 206 -23.90 -24.72 1.73
N ASP A 207 -22.57 -24.75 1.72
CA ASP A 207 -21.79 -25.88 2.21
C ASP A 207 -22.10 -26.16 3.69
N VAL A 208 -22.20 -25.12 4.53
CA VAL A 208 -22.60 -25.25 5.94
C VAL A 208 -24.05 -25.75 6.09
N ARG A 209 -24.98 -25.28 5.24
CA ARG A 209 -26.38 -25.73 5.25
C ARG A 209 -26.49 -27.24 4.95
N ASP A 210 -25.67 -27.72 4.02
CA ASP A 210 -25.75 -29.09 3.49
C ASP A 210 -25.04 -30.13 4.38
N ILE A 211 -24.51 -29.71 5.54
CA ILE A 211 -23.97 -30.61 6.57
C ILE A 211 -25.10 -31.52 7.11
N PRO A 212 -24.95 -32.86 7.02
CA PRO A 212 -25.97 -33.79 7.49
C PRO A 212 -26.18 -33.73 9.01
N ASP A 213 -25.09 -33.63 9.77
CA ASP A 213 -25.14 -33.59 11.23
C ASP A 213 -25.73 -32.25 11.73
N THR A 214 -26.76 -32.34 12.57
CA THR A 214 -27.50 -31.15 13.01
C THR A 214 -26.75 -30.35 14.08
N GLY A 215 -25.97 -31.01 14.93
CA GLY A 215 -25.19 -30.33 15.97
C GLY A 215 -24.04 -29.55 15.36
N GLU A 216 -23.30 -30.20 14.45
CA GLU A 216 -22.20 -29.60 13.71
C GLU A 216 -22.67 -28.44 12.82
N ARG A 217 -23.80 -28.61 12.12
CA ARG A 217 -24.41 -27.54 11.33
C ARG A 217 -24.78 -26.32 12.16
N GLN A 218 -25.36 -26.52 13.35
CA GLN A 218 -25.71 -25.41 14.24
C GLN A 218 -24.46 -24.70 14.79
N HIS A 219 -23.44 -25.47 15.16
CA HIS A 219 -22.16 -24.94 15.63
C HIS A 219 -21.48 -24.06 14.57
N GLN A 220 -21.32 -24.58 13.36
CA GLN A 220 -20.73 -23.83 12.25
C GLN A 220 -21.55 -22.62 11.84
N ARG A 221 -22.88 -22.73 11.82
CA ARG A 221 -23.74 -21.59 11.48
C ARG A 221 -23.60 -20.45 12.50
N ALA A 222 -23.46 -20.75 13.80
CA ALA A 222 -23.19 -19.73 14.81
C ALA A 222 -21.82 -19.07 14.61
N ALA A 223 -20.83 -19.87 14.17
CA ALA A 223 -19.47 -19.39 13.94
C ALA A 223 -19.31 -18.48 12.71
N LEU A 224 -20.27 -18.47 11.77
CA LEU A 224 -20.28 -17.55 10.63
C LEU A 224 -20.43 -16.08 11.06
N HIS A 225 -21.02 -15.79 12.23
CA HIS A 225 -21.14 -14.42 12.74
C HIS A 225 -19.79 -13.73 13.00
N GLY A 226 -18.70 -14.50 13.14
CA GLY A 226 -17.34 -13.97 13.29
C GLY A 226 -16.68 -13.59 11.97
N LEU A 227 -17.33 -13.81 10.81
CA LEU A 227 -16.80 -13.48 9.49
C LEU A 227 -17.71 -12.48 8.79
N ARG A 228 -17.12 -11.65 7.93
CA ARG A 228 -17.86 -10.74 7.06
C ARG A 228 -18.63 -11.52 5.99
N GLN A 229 -19.94 -11.31 5.89
CA GLN A 229 -20.73 -11.86 4.79
C GLN A 229 -20.52 -11.00 3.54
N ILE A 230 -20.21 -11.64 2.39
CA ILE A 230 -20.23 -10.97 1.09
C ILE A 230 -21.54 -11.28 0.36
N THR A 231 -22.03 -10.33 -0.43
CA THR A 231 -23.30 -10.44 -1.17
C THR A 231 -23.12 -9.98 -2.61
N PRO A 232 -22.45 -10.78 -3.46
CA PRO A 232 -22.23 -10.44 -4.86
C PRO A 232 -23.53 -10.53 -5.67
N ASP A 233 -23.58 -9.79 -6.78
CA ASP A 233 -24.68 -9.84 -7.75
C ASP A 233 -24.79 -11.25 -8.39
N ALA A 234 -25.98 -11.84 -8.34
CA ALA A 234 -26.19 -13.23 -8.75
C ALA A 234 -25.99 -13.45 -10.26
N ASP A 235 -26.38 -12.48 -11.09
CA ASP A 235 -26.29 -12.58 -12.54
C ASP A 235 -24.82 -12.44 -12.99
N ALA A 236 -24.09 -11.50 -12.38
CA ALA A 236 -22.66 -11.33 -12.58
C ALA A 236 -21.87 -12.59 -12.19
N VAL A 237 -22.24 -13.23 -11.07
CA VAL A 237 -21.64 -14.49 -10.62
C VAL A 237 -21.91 -15.62 -11.61
N ALA A 238 -23.14 -15.75 -12.12
CA ALA A 238 -23.48 -16.78 -13.10
C ALA A 238 -22.69 -16.62 -14.41
N ALA A 239 -22.55 -15.38 -14.90
CA ALA A 239 -21.73 -15.08 -16.07
C ALA A 239 -20.25 -15.44 -15.83
N ARG A 240 -19.67 -14.99 -14.70
CA ARG A 240 -18.27 -15.26 -14.34
C ARG A 240 -18.01 -16.76 -14.17
N HIS A 241 -18.94 -17.49 -13.58
CA HIS A 241 -18.85 -18.95 -13.43
C HIS A 241 -18.78 -19.65 -14.79
N GLY A 242 -19.61 -19.22 -15.75
CA GLY A 242 -19.59 -19.74 -17.12
C GLY A 242 -18.25 -19.49 -17.83
N GLU A 243 -17.68 -18.30 -17.69
CA GLU A 243 -16.36 -17.96 -18.23
C GLU A 243 -15.26 -18.83 -17.63
N LEU A 244 -15.26 -18.98 -16.30
CA LEU A 244 -14.31 -19.83 -15.58
C LEU A 244 -14.41 -21.29 -16.05
N LEU A 245 -15.62 -21.84 -16.16
CA LEU A 245 -15.83 -23.22 -16.61
C LEU A 245 -15.32 -23.42 -18.04
N HIS A 246 -15.55 -22.45 -18.93
CA HIS A 246 -15.04 -22.48 -20.28
C HIS A 246 -13.51 -22.46 -20.32
N ALA A 247 -12.88 -21.58 -19.54
CA ALA A 247 -11.43 -21.47 -19.45
C ALA A 247 -10.78 -22.73 -18.86
N VAL A 248 -11.37 -23.33 -17.81
CA VAL A 248 -10.89 -24.59 -17.23
C VAL A 248 -10.95 -25.71 -18.26
N ARG A 249 -12.06 -25.85 -19.01
CA ARG A 249 -12.17 -26.88 -20.06
C ARG A 249 -11.10 -26.75 -21.13
N LYS A 250 -10.67 -25.52 -21.44
CA LYS A 250 -9.62 -25.23 -22.42
C LYS A 250 -8.22 -25.48 -21.86
N ALA A 251 -7.94 -25.01 -20.64
CA ALA A 251 -6.60 -25.06 -20.04
C ALA A 251 -6.28 -26.41 -19.37
N LEU A 252 -7.31 -27.09 -18.86
CA LEU A 252 -7.21 -28.33 -18.07
C LEU A 252 -8.26 -29.36 -18.53
N PRO A 253 -8.18 -29.85 -19.79
CA PRO A 253 -9.18 -30.77 -20.37
C PRO A 253 -9.30 -32.10 -19.63
N GLN A 254 -8.29 -32.49 -18.85
CA GLN A 254 -8.23 -33.72 -18.06
C GLN A 254 -8.98 -33.66 -16.71
N LEU A 255 -9.50 -32.49 -16.31
CA LEU A 255 -10.25 -32.34 -15.06
C LEU A 255 -11.74 -32.70 -15.30
N PRO A 256 -12.33 -33.63 -14.53
CA PRO A 256 -13.74 -33.98 -14.69
C PRO A 256 -14.64 -32.80 -14.31
N ASP A 257 -15.70 -32.58 -15.09
CA ASP A 257 -16.77 -31.62 -14.78
C ASP A 257 -17.75 -32.25 -13.76
N ASP A 258 -17.30 -32.31 -12.51
CA ASP A 258 -18.07 -32.82 -11.37
C ASP A 258 -18.58 -31.69 -10.47
N GLU A 259 -19.37 -32.06 -9.46
CA GLU A 259 -19.94 -31.10 -8.51
C GLU A 259 -18.85 -30.37 -7.70
N ALA A 260 -17.73 -31.05 -7.39
CA ALA A 260 -16.62 -30.45 -6.65
C ALA A 260 -15.95 -29.33 -7.45
N LEU A 261 -15.70 -29.54 -8.75
CA LEU A 261 -15.20 -28.50 -9.64
C LEU A 261 -16.17 -27.32 -9.70
N ARG A 262 -17.46 -27.57 -9.87
CA ARG A 262 -18.49 -26.51 -9.95
C ARG A 262 -18.57 -25.69 -8.68
N ARG A 263 -18.48 -26.33 -7.50
CA ARG A 263 -18.41 -25.66 -6.20
C ARG A 263 -17.14 -24.83 -6.06
N GLY A 264 -15.98 -25.38 -6.44
CA GLY A 264 -14.72 -24.63 -6.42
C GLY A 264 -14.76 -23.37 -7.29
N LEU A 265 -15.28 -23.47 -8.52
CA LEU A 265 -15.45 -22.31 -9.39
C LEU A 265 -16.45 -21.29 -8.85
N GLN A 266 -17.46 -21.74 -8.10
CA GLN A 266 -18.43 -20.85 -7.45
C GLN A 266 -17.75 -19.97 -6.38
N TYR A 267 -16.86 -20.53 -5.54
CA TYR A 267 -16.07 -19.75 -4.59
C TYR A 267 -15.26 -18.65 -5.27
N VAL A 268 -14.61 -18.99 -6.39
CA VAL A 268 -13.81 -18.03 -7.17
C VAL A 268 -14.70 -16.95 -7.79
N ALA A 269 -15.82 -17.32 -8.42
CA ALA A 269 -16.74 -16.38 -9.05
C ALA A 269 -17.35 -15.40 -8.02
N GLU A 270 -17.81 -15.91 -6.88
CA GLU A 270 -18.39 -15.08 -5.81
C GLU A 270 -17.37 -14.13 -5.18
N THR A 271 -16.14 -14.59 -4.97
CA THR A 271 -15.03 -13.74 -4.48
C THR A 271 -14.75 -12.61 -5.47
N SER A 272 -14.62 -12.94 -6.76
CA SER A 272 -14.38 -11.99 -7.84
C SER A 272 -15.49 -10.94 -7.96
N CYS A 273 -16.75 -11.37 -8.00
CA CYS A 273 -17.91 -10.50 -8.15
C CYS A 273 -18.18 -9.65 -6.90
N ALA A 274 -17.64 -10.03 -5.74
CA ALA A 274 -17.65 -9.20 -4.53
C ALA A 274 -16.52 -8.15 -4.52
N GLY A 275 -15.70 -8.07 -5.58
CA GLY A 275 -14.56 -7.15 -5.68
C GLY A 275 -13.32 -7.59 -4.91
N LEU A 276 -13.32 -8.80 -4.34
CA LEU A 276 -12.21 -9.35 -3.56
C LEU A 276 -11.26 -10.17 -4.44
N GLN A 277 -10.00 -10.27 -4.01
CA GLN A 277 -8.96 -10.94 -4.81
C GLN A 277 -8.34 -12.15 -4.14
N VAL A 278 -8.59 -12.41 -2.86
CA VAL A 278 -7.88 -13.47 -2.14
C VAL A 278 -8.87 -14.49 -1.61
N LEU A 279 -8.71 -15.73 -2.08
CA LEU A 279 -9.39 -16.92 -1.58
C LEU A 279 -8.37 -17.83 -0.89
N ALA A 280 -8.51 -18.00 0.43
CA ALA A 280 -7.74 -18.94 1.20
C ALA A 280 -8.38 -20.33 1.16
N THR A 281 -7.60 -21.34 0.79
CA THR A 281 -8.06 -22.72 0.64
C THR A 281 -6.96 -23.71 1.02
N ARG A 282 -7.37 -24.92 1.43
CA ARG A 282 -6.49 -26.09 1.50
C ARG A 282 -6.87 -27.16 0.48
N ASP A 283 -7.90 -26.92 -0.34
CA ASP A 283 -8.35 -27.87 -1.35
C ASP A 283 -7.32 -27.94 -2.50
N PRO A 284 -6.72 -29.12 -2.76
CA PRO A 284 -5.82 -29.32 -3.88
C PRO A 284 -6.47 -29.01 -5.24
N LEU A 285 -7.79 -29.18 -5.36
CA LEU A 285 -8.54 -28.86 -6.57
C LEU A 285 -8.52 -27.36 -6.84
N LEU A 286 -8.89 -26.54 -5.85
CA LEU A 286 -8.84 -25.08 -5.96
C LEU A 286 -7.42 -24.58 -6.24
N THR A 287 -6.42 -25.18 -5.59
CA THR A 287 -5.01 -24.85 -5.84
C THR A 287 -4.61 -25.08 -7.30
N ARG A 288 -5.09 -26.17 -7.93
CA ARG A 288 -4.86 -26.43 -9.36
C ARG A 288 -5.56 -25.43 -10.29
N LEU A 289 -6.61 -24.77 -9.82
CA LEU A 289 -7.36 -23.76 -10.56
C LEU A 289 -6.76 -22.36 -10.45
N ALA A 290 -5.71 -22.16 -9.64
CA ALA A 290 -5.14 -20.85 -9.33
C ALA A 290 -4.81 -19.99 -10.57
N ASN A 291 -4.19 -20.59 -11.60
CA ASN A 291 -3.87 -19.85 -12.83
C ASN A 291 -5.12 -19.38 -13.57
N VAL A 292 -6.13 -20.25 -13.70
CA VAL A 292 -7.39 -19.89 -14.38
C VAL A 292 -8.20 -18.89 -13.57
N ALA A 293 -8.25 -19.07 -12.24
CA ALA A 293 -8.88 -18.14 -11.30
C ALA A 293 -8.24 -16.74 -11.39
N TRP A 294 -6.91 -16.68 -11.52
CA TRP A 294 -6.21 -15.42 -11.71
C TRP A 294 -6.50 -14.81 -13.08
N GLU A 295 -6.33 -15.56 -14.18
CA GLU A 295 -6.48 -15.02 -15.54
C GLU A 295 -7.90 -14.53 -15.86
N VAL A 296 -8.92 -15.25 -15.39
CA VAL A 296 -10.33 -14.99 -15.75
C VAL A 296 -11.07 -14.16 -14.71
N ALA A 297 -10.79 -14.40 -13.43
CA ALA A 297 -11.55 -13.82 -12.32
C ALA A 297 -10.70 -12.89 -11.45
N ARG A 298 -9.39 -12.78 -11.69
CA ARG A 298 -8.45 -11.96 -10.90
C ARG A 298 -8.46 -12.34 -9.41
N VAL A 299 -8.67 -13.61 -9.11
CA VAL A 299 -8.65 -14.17 -7.75
C VAL A 299 -7.41 -15.02 -7.55
N ARG A 300 -6.61 -14.66 -6.55
CA ARG A 300 -5.49 -15.43 -6.02
C ARG A 300 -6.03 -16.51 -5.10
N VAL A 301 -5.89 -17.75 -5.55
CA VAL A 301 -6.20 -18.94 -4.75
C VAL A 301 -4.92 -19.36 -4.04
N VAL A 302 -4.90 -19.23 -2.71
CA VAL A 302 -3.68 -19.37 -1.90
C VAL A 302 -3.93 -20.20 -0.65
N SER A 303 -2.87 -20.78 -0.08
CA SER A 303 -2.95 -21.42 1.24
C SER A 303 -3.04 -20.38 2.37
N PRO A 304 -3.57 -20.74 3.55
CA PRO A 304 -3.53 -19.87 4.73
C PRO A 304 -2.13 -19.38 5.08
N SER A 305 -1.12 -20.24 4.94
CA SER A 305 0.29 -19.88 5.16
C SER A 305 0.76 -18.73 4.25
N VAL A 306 0.41 -18.74 2.96
CA VAL A 306 0.75 -17.63 2.04
C VAL A 306 0.12 -16.32 2.50
N VAL A 307 -1.13 -16.33 2.98
CA VAL A 307 -1.78 -15.12 3.51
C VAL A 307 -1.00 -14.55 4.69
N THR A 308 -0.60 -15.39 5.65
CA THR A 308 0.17 -14.93 6.81
C THR A 308 1.56 -14.39 6.44
N LEU A 309 2.22 -14.98 5.45
CA LEU A 309 3.58 -14.63 5.03
C LEU A 309 3.63 -13.37 4.16
N HIS A 310 2.60 -13.16 3.34
CA HIS A 310 2.53 -12.10 2.31
C HIS A 310 1.39 -11.11 2.57
N VAL A 311 0.94 -10.96 3.82
CA VAL A 311 -0.20 -10.12 4.19
C VAL A 311 -0.08 -8.69 3.67
N ASP A 312 1.09 -8.07 3.80
CA ASP A 312 1.31 -6.68 3.37
C ASP A 312 1.23 -6.54 1.83
N GLU A 313 1.74 -7.52 1.10
CA GLU A 313 1.74 -7.55 -0.37
C GLU A 313 0.34 -7.82 -0.93
N LEU A 314 -0.39 -8.76 -0.31
CA LEU A 314 -1.76 -9.10 -0.67
C LEU A 314 -2.73 -7.96 -0.34
N ARG A 315 -2.57 -7.34 0.84
CA ARG A 315 -3.36 -6.17 1.26
C ARG A 315 -3.24 -5.08 0.22
N GLN A 316 -2.02 -4.76 -0.17
CA GLN A 316 -1.77 -3.69 -1.14
C GLN A 316 -2.35 -4.00 -2.52
N ALA A 317 -2.20 -5.23 -3.01
CA ALA A 317 -2.74 -5.63 -4.32
C ALA A 317 -4.27 -5.55 -4.37
N GLN A 318 -4.94 -5.79 -3.24
CA GLN A 318 -6.40 -5.67 -3.13
C GLN A 318 -6.85 -4.21 -3.01
N VAL A 319 -6.17 -3.44 -2.18
CA VAL A 319 -6.47 -2.03 -1.85
C VAL A 319 -6.25 -1.08 -3.04
N TYR A 320 -5.17 -1.27 -3.79
CA TYR A 320 -4.72 -0.29 -4.78
C TYR A 320 -4.59 -0.90 -6.18
N ARG A 321 -5.52 -0.54 -7.08
CA ARG A 321 -5.70 -1.12 -8.42
C ARG A 321 -5.68 -0.06 -9.52
N PRO A 322 -4.57 0.65 -9.74
CA PRO A 322 -4.56 1.77 -10.68
C PRO A 322 -4.69 1.37 -12.16
N ALA A 323 -4.27 0.16 -12.59
CA ALA A 323 -4.55 -0.29 -13.97
C ALA A 323 -6.04 -0.39 -14.27
N ASP A 324 -6.86 -0.72 -13.28
CA ASP A 324 -8.31 -0.77 -13.46
C ASP A 324 -8.89 0.64 -13.68
N LEU A 325 -8.20 1.70 -13.23
CA LEU A 325 -8.54 3.10 -13.58
C LEU A 325 -8.07 3.49 -14.99
N LEU A 326 -6.93 2.95 -15.45
CA LEU A 326 -6.37 3.24 -16.78
C LEU A 326 -7.16 2.57 -17.91
N GLY A 327 -7.85 1.46 -17.61
CA GLY A 327 -8.71 0.73 -18.55
C GLY A 327 -10.17 1.21 -18.60
N THR A 328 -10.57 2.12 -17.71
CA THR A 328 -11.93 2.66 -17.64
C THR A 328 -12.04 3.98 -18.38
N GLU A 329 -13.09 4.14 -19.20
CA GLU A 329 -13.43 5.40 -19.86
C GLU A 329 -14.02 6.40 -18.84
N PHE A 330 -13.20 6.93 -17.93
CA PHE A 330 -13.65 8.02 -17.08
C PHE A 330 -13.76 9.31 -17.89
N ARG A 331 -14.81 10.07 -17.61
CA ARG A 331 -15.04 11.40 -18.17
C ARG A 331 -15.17 12.39 -17.03
N ALA A 332 -14.33 13.43 -17.05
CA ALA A 332 -14.55 14.63 -16.26
C ALA A 332 -15.55 15.52 -16.98
N GLY A 333 -16.45 16.12 -16.22
CA GLY A 333 -17.28 17.22 -16.67
C GLY A 333 -17.61 18.13 -15.50
N GLU A 334 -17.85 19.41 -15.80
CA GLU A 334 -18.39 20.31 -14.79
C GLU A 334 -19.81 19.89 -14.40
N VAL A 335 -20.17 20.13 -13.14
CA VAL A 335 -21.55 19.91 -12.67
C VAL A 335 -22.49 20.90 -13.39
N ALA A 336 -23.38 20.38 -14.24
CA ALA A 336 -24.40 21.18 -14.89
C ALA A 336 -25.39 21.76 -13.85
N PRO A 337 -25.80 23.04 -13.97
CA PRO A 337 -26.82 23.61 -13.11
C PRO A 337 -28.13 22.80 -13.16
N GLY A 338 -28.64 22.37 -12.01
CA GLY A 338 -29.85 21.54 -11.90
C GLY A 338 -29.61 20.03 -11.75
N ALA A 339 -28.36 19.57 -11.86
CA ALA A 339 -28.00 18.15 -11.66
C ALA A 339 -27.75 17.79 -10.18
N GLU A 340 -27.96 18.72 -9.24
CA GLU A 340 -27.60 18.55 -7.83
C GLU A 340 -28.44 17.46 -7.13
N GLU A 341 -29.72 17.30 -7.50
CA GLU A 341 -30.58 16.25 -6.94
C GLU A 341 -30.16 14.84 -7.37
N GLU A 342 -29.65 14.69 -8.61
CA GLU A 342 -29.05 13.43 -9.10
C GLU A 342 -27.81 13.09 -8.26
N LEU A 343 -26.93 14.07 -8.04
CA LEU A 343 -25.68 13.88 -7.29
C LEU A 343 -25.92 13.53 -5.82
N VAL A 344 -26.93 14.14 -5.19
CA VAL A 344 -27.35 13.81 -3.83
C VAL A 344 -27.75 12.33 -3.73
N ALA A 345 -28.55 11.83 -4.67
CA ALA A 345 -28.98 10.43 -4.66
C ALA A 345 -27.83 9.42 -4.81
N PHE A 346 -26.70 9.82 -5.40
CA PHE A 346 -25.53 8.95 -5.62
C PHE A 346 -24.49 9.03 -4.49
N PHE A 347 -24.34 10.17 -3.83
CA PHE A 347 -23.33 10.38 -2.78
C PHE A 347 -23.89 10.38 -1.35
N ASP A 348 -25.18 10.09 -1.17
CA ASP A 348 -25.80 9.89 0.15
C ASP A 348 -25.25 8.62 0.82
N GLN A 349 -24.03 8.73 1.36
CA GLN A 349 -23.40 7.72 2.16
C GLN A 349 -24.06 7.73 3.54
N SER A 350 -24.55 6.57 3.96
CA SER A 350 -25.21 6.36 5.25
C SER A 350 -24.26 6.76 6.40
N GLY A 351 -24.31 8.00 6.88
CA GLY A 351 -23.49 8.42 8.01
C GLY A 351 -23.29 9.91 8.29
N SER A 352 -23.42 10.83 7.32
CA SER A 352 -23.24 12.28 7.62
C SER A 352 -23.60 13.25 6.48
N ASP A 353 -24.28 14.34 6.87
CA ASP A 353 -25.21 15.24 6.14
C ASP A 353 -26.50 14.56 5.67
N SER A 354 -27.66 15.19 5.88
CA SER A 354 -28.88 14.77 5.19
C SER A 354 -28.74 15.09 3.70
N GLY A 355 -29.30 14.27 2.80
CA GLY A 355 -29.24 14.55 1.36
C GLY A 355 -29.72 15.98 0.99
N SER A 356 -30.65 16.55 1.76
CA SER A 356 -31.08 17.95 1.59
C SER A 356 -30.02 18.98 2.00
N GLU A 357 -29.26 18.74 3.08
CA GLU A 357 -28.17 19.62 3.51
C GLU A 357 -27.03 19.64 2.47
N PHE A 358 -26.69 18.46 1.94
CA PHE A 358 -25.69 18.35 0.88
C PHE A 358 -26.13 19.07 -0.42
N ALA A 359 -27.40 18.93 -0.81
CA ALA A 359 -27.96 19.61 -1.98
C ALA A 359 -27.86 21.14 -1.85
N GLU A 360 -28.28 21.68 -0.70
CA GLU A 360 -28.23 23.12 -0.43
C GLU A 360 -26.79 23.64 -0.37
N ARG A 361 -25.86 22.87 0.20
CA ARG A 361 -24.43 23.20 0.18
C ARG A 361 -23.91 23.27 -1.25
N LEU A 362 -24.21 22.29 -2.08
CA LEU A 362 -23.75 22.26 -3.48
C LEU A 362 -24.34 23.41 -4.31
N LYS A 363 -25.61 23.78 -4.06
CA LYS A 363 -26.24 24.97 -4.67
C LYS A 363 -25.59 26.27 -4.19
N SER A 364 -25.28 26.38 -2.90
CA SER A 364 -24.63 27.57 -2.33
C SER A 364 -23.27 27.83 -2.98
N LEU A 365 -22.50 26.77 -3.26
CA LEU A 365 -21.21 26.86 -3.97
C LEU A 365 -21.36 27.31 -5.43
N GLY A 366 -22.55 27.19 -6.04
CA GLY A 366 -22.84 27.72 -7.37
C GLY A 366 -23.30 29.19 -7.39
N THR A 367 -23.64 29.75 -6.22
CA THR A 367 -24.21 31.10 -6.06
C THR A 367 -23.34 32.03 -5.21
N ASP A 368 -22.20 31.53 -4.75
CA ASP A 368 -21.24 32.25 -3.92
C ASP A 368 -20.50 33.34 -4.72
N ALA A 369 -19.91 34.30 -4.01
CA ALA A 369 -19.04 35.31 -4.61
C ALA A 369 -17.68 34.72 -5.04
N VAL A 370 -17.31 33.58 -4.45
CA VAL A 370 -16.12 32.80 -4.81
C VAL A 370 -16.41 31.94 -6.03
N VAL A 371 -15.50 31.95 -7.01
CA VAL A 371 -15.60 31.09 -8.20
C VAL A 371 -15.14 29.68 -7.84
N TRP A 372 -16.12 28.81 -7.57
CA TRP A 372 -15.88 27.40 -7.26
C TRP A 372 -15.83 26.56 -8.54
N HIS A 373 -14.74 25.81 -8.72
CA HIS A 373 -14.60 24.80 -9.77
C HIS A 373 -15.21 23.48 -9.28
N ARG A 374 -16.19 22.95 -10.01
CA ARG A 374 -17.00 21.79 -9.60
C ARG A 374 -16.79 20.64 -10.57
N GLU A 375 -15.94 19.70 -10.20
CA GLU A 375 -15.49 18.61 -11.05
C GLU A 375 -16.23 17.32 -10.72
N LEU A 376 -16.88 16.74 -11.73
CA LEU A 376 -17.60 15.47 -11.61
C LEU A 376 -16.97 14.41 -12.51
N LEU A 377 -16.61 13.28 -11.90
CA LEU A 377 -16.11 12.11 -12.60
C LEU A 377 -17.24 11.11 -12.84
N ARG A 378 -17.36 10.64 -14.08
CA ARG A 378 -18.31 9.60 -14.49
C ARG A 378 -17.59 8.40 -15.11
N ASP A 379 -18.13 7.21 -14.91
CA ASP A 379 -17.68 5.97 -15.56
C ASP A 379 -18.07 5.89 -17.06
N GLY A 380 -17.65 4.82 -17.73
CA GLY A 380 -17.94 4.59 -19.15
C GLY A 380 -19.44 4.39 -19.45
N GLN A 381 -20.24 4.10 -18.42
CA GLN A 381 -21.71 4.01 -18.47
C GLN A 381 -22.39 5.35 -18.15
N GLY A 382 -21.61 6.41 -17.84
CA GLY A 382 -22.10 7.74 -17.50
C GLY A 382 -22.54 7.92 -16.04
N ARG A 383 -22.26 6.96 -15.15
CA ARG A 383 -22.63 7.03 -13.74
C ARG A 383 -21.62 7.86 -12.93
N PRO A 384 -22.06 8.72 -12.00
CA PRO A 384 -21.17 9.45 -11.09
C PRO A 384 -20.32 8.50 -10.23
N ILE A 385 -19.02 8.74 -10.16
CA ILE A 385 -18.08 7.96 -9.34
C ILE A 385 -17.30 8.80 -8.33
N ALA A 386 -17.08 10.09 -8.61
CA ALA A 386 -16.48 11.02 -7.67
C ALA A 386 -16.87 12.46 -7.97
N LEU A 387 -16.94 13.28 -6.94
CA LEU A 387 -17.24 14.71 -7.01
C LEU A 387 -16.27 15.45 -6.11
N TYR A 388 -15.60 16.46 -6.65
CA TYR A 388 -14.80 17.37 -5.85
C TYR A 388 -15.01 18.81 -6.29
N VAL A 389 -14.99 19.71 -5.32
CA VAL A 389 -15.16 21.15 -5.55
C VAL A 389 -13.97 21.86 -4.94
N TRP A 390 -13.41 22.83 -5.66
CA TRP A 390 -12.24 23.55 -5.18
C TRP A 390 -12.25 25.02 -5.61
N ALA A 391 -11.57 25.85 -4.83
CA ALA A 391 -11.22 27.22 -5.19
C ALA A 391 -9.86 27.58 -4.60
N LEU A 392 -9.16 28.50 -5.26
CA LEU A 392 -7.93 29.08 -4.74
C LEU A 392 -8.24 30.38 -4.00
N ASP A 393 -7.92 30.43 -2.71
CA ASP A 393 -7.95 31.65 -1.91
C ASP A 393 -6.53 32.04 -1.50
N GLY A 394 -5.99 33.07 -2.15
CA GLY A 394 -4.60 33.49 -1.98
C GLY A 394 -3.61 32.37 -2.33
N ARG A 395 -3.02 31.75 -1.31
CA ARG A 395 -2.11 30.59 -1.44
C ARG A 395 -2.68 29.31 -0.82
N THR A 396 -3.97 29.27 -0.56
CA THR A 396 -4.65 28.10 0.02
C THR A 396 -5.65 27.54 -0.99
N LEU A 397 -5.48 26.27 -1.36
CA LEU A 397 -6.46 25.53 -2.14
C LEU A 397 -7.52 24.99 -1.18
N THR A 398 -8.73 25.54 -1.23
CA THR A 398 -9.85 25.10 -0.39
C THR A 398 -10.71 24.12 -1.15
N VAL A 399 -11.01 22.97 -0.53
CA VAL A 399 -11.76 21.86 -1.10
C VAL A 399 -12.97 21.56 -0.20
N PRO A 400 -14.12 22.24 -0.37
CA PRO A 400 -15.31 22.06 0.46
C PRO A 400 -16.06 20.75 0.20
N VAL A 401 -15.79 20.07 -0.91
CA VAL A 401 -16.41 18.80 -1.27
C VAL A 401 -15.35 17.85 -1.82
N LEU A 402 -15.25 16.66 -1.24
CA LEU A 402 -14.46 15.54 -1.74
C LEU A 402 -15.22 14.23 -1.46
N ARG A 403 -15.98 13.76 -2.44
CA ARG A 403 -16.84 12.58 -2.32
C ARG A 403 -16.49 11.53 -3.37
N THR A 404 -16.46 10.28 -2.93
CA THR A 404 -16.34 9.10 -3.78
C THR A 404 -17.60 8.25 -3.65
N ALA A 405 -18.06 7.67 -4.75
CA ALA A 405 -19.17 6.72 -4.70
C ALA A 405 -18.65 5.36 -4.23
N ALA A 406 -19.53 4.59 -3.57
CA ALA A 406 -19.24 3.20 -3.24
C ALA A 406 -19.02 2.41 -4.55
N HIS A 407 -17.76 2.08 -4.83
CA HIS A 407 -17.34 1.47 -6.08
C HIS A 407 -16.17 0.51 -5.78
N PRO A 408 -15.99 -0.60 -6.53
CA PRO A 408 -14.85 -1.50 -6.35
C PRO A 408 -13.46 -0.82 -6.43
N LEU A 409 -13.40 0.37 -7.04
CA LEU A 409 -12.18 1.18 -7.19
C LEU A 409 -12.14 2.40 -6.26
N GLU A 410 -13.05 2.51 -5.29
CA GLU A 410 -13.19 3.69 -4.43
C GLU A 410 -11.86 4.08 -3.74
N GLU A 411 -11.11 3.11 -3.21
CA GLU A 411 -9.83 3.40 -2.55
C GLU A 411 -8.75 3.90 -3.52
N THR A 412 -8.73 3.35 -4.74
CA THR A 412 -7.80 3.80 -5.77
C THR A 412 -8.19 5.19 -6.27
N LEU A 413 -9.49 5.46 -6.44
CA LEU A 413 -10.03 6.78 -6.80
C LEU A 413 -9.71 7.82 -5.73
N ALA A 414 -9.94 7.51 -4.45
CA ALA A 414 -9.67 8.41 -3.35
C ALA A 414 -8.19 8.83 -3.28
N ARG A 415 -7.27 7.85 -3.35
CA ARG A 415 -5.82 8.10 -3.38
C ARG A 415 -5.38 8.91 -4.60
N GLN A 416 -5.99 8.66 -5.76
CA GLN A 416 -5.67 9.41 -6.98
C GLN A 416 -6.19 10.85 -6.89
N LEU A 417 -7.40 11.07 -6.36
CA LEU A 417 -7.97 12.40 -6.18
C LEU A 417 -7.15 13.26 -5.21
N LEU A 418 -6.74 12.69 -4.07
CA LEU A 418 -5.87 13.37 -3.11
C LEU A 418 -4.55 13.83 -3.75
N PHE A 419 -3.93 12.97 -4.56
CA PHE A 419 -2.72 13.33 -5.30
C PHE A 419 -2.99 14.35 -6.42
N SER A 420 -4.10 14.25 -7.13
CA SER A 420 -4.52 15.24 -8.13
C SER A 420 -4.73 16.62 -7.50
N LEU A 421 -5.32 16.70 -6.30
CA LEU A 421 -5.45 17.96 -5.55
C LEU A 421 -4.08 18.56 -5.20
N LYS A 422 -3.07 17.73 -4.86
CA LYS A 422 -1.70 18.20 -4.65
C LYS A 422 -1.09 18.79 -5.92
N ARG A 423 -1.23 18.10 -7.05
CA ARG A 423 -0.75 18.59 -8.35
C ARG A 423 -1.42 19.90 -8.74
N LEU A 424 -2.75 19.96 -8.64
CA LEU A 424 -3.54 21.15 -8.88
C LEU A 424 -3.09 22.31 -7.98
N GLY A 425 -2.92 22.05 -6.68
CA GLY A 425 -2.43 23.06 -5.73
C GLY A 425 -1.07 23.63 -6.15
N ARG A 426 -0.12 22.79 -6.55
CA ARG A 426 1.18 23.25 -7.06
C ARG A 426 1.05 24.07 -8.34
N GLU A 427 0.24 23.63 -9.29
CA GLU A 427 -0.02 24.33 -10.56
C GLU A 427 -0.63 25.72 -10.32
N CYS A 428 -1.55 25.82 -9.36
CA CYS A 428 -2.16 27.08 -8.92
C CYS A 428 -1.26 27.93 -8.00
N GLY A 429 -0.10 27.43 -7.58
CA GLY A 429 0.80 28.13 -6.67
C GLY A 429 0.33 28.18 -5.21
N ALA A 430 -0.53 27.24 -4.80
CA ALA A 430 -0.92 27.06 -3.41
C ALA A 430 0.25 26.49 -2.58
N GLN A 431 0.27 26.86 -1.30
CA GLN A 431 1.19 26.37 -0.27
C GLN A 431 0.48 25.48 0.75
N ILE A 432 -0.85 25.55 0.80
CA ILE A 432 -1.69 24.79 1.73
C ILE A 432 -2.88 24.23 0.95
N ILE A 433 -3.27 22.98 1.23
CA ILE A 433 -4.54 22.41 0.82
C ILE A 433 -5.39 22.21 2.05
N ARG A 434 -6.64 22.68 2.02
CA ARG A 434 -7.61 22.50 3.11
C ARG A 434 -8.87 21.82 2.57
N ILE A 435 -9.09 20.58 2.96
CA ILE A 435 -10.31 19.85 2.68
C ILE A 435 -11.27 20.10 3.85
N THR A 436 -12.28 20.94 3.62
CA THR A 436 -13.29 21.33 4.62
C THR A 436 -14.59 20.54 4.48
N ASP A 437 -14.59 19.47 3.68
CA ASP A 437 -15.74 18.57 3.61
C ASP A 437 -16.02 17.99 5.00
N THR A 438 -17.25 18.16 5.48
CA THR A 438 -17.71 17.66 6.78
C THR A 438 -17.87 16.14 6.82
N ALA A 439 -17.96 15.51 5.64
CA ALA A 439 -18.26 14.09 5.53
C ALA A 439 -17.53 13.42 4.35
N PRO A 440 -16.19 13.54 4.24
CA PRO A 440 -15.44 12.79 3.24
C PRO A 440 -15.71 11.29 3.43
N SER A 441 -15.64 10.51 2.34
CA SER A 441 -15.80 9.06 2.45
C SER A 441 -14.80 8.48 3.46
N PRO A 442 -15.16 7.45 4.25
CA PRO A 442 -14.23 6.82 5.18
C PRO A 442 -12.94 6.37 4.51
N VAL A 443 -13.04 5.95 3.24
CA VAL A 443 -11.93 5.55 2.39
C VAL A 443 -11.02 6.74 2.04
N ALA A 444 -11.58 7.89 1.66
CA ALA A 444 -10.80 9.10 1.41
C ALA A 444 -10.13 9.62 2.69
N LYS A 445 -10.82 9.56 3.83
CA LYS A 445 -10.22 9.90 5.12
C LYS A 445 -9.04 8.98 5.44
N ALA A 446 -9.21 7.66 5.35
CA ALA A 446 -8.14 6.68 5.60
C ALA A 446 -6.95 6.82 4.63
N ALA A 447 -7.20 7.13 3.36
CA ALA A 447 -6.15 7.33 2.36
C ALA A 447 -5.35 8.63 2.54
N SER A 448 -5.91 9.64 3.22
CA SER A 448 -5.34 10.99 3.30
C SER A 448 -4.00 11.06 4.06
N GLY A 449 -3.82 10.22 5.09
CA GLY A 449 -2.60 10.23 5.89
C GLY A 449 -1.36 9.73 5.19
N ASP A 450 -1.51 8.69 4.35
CA ASP A 450 -0.42 8.20 3.49
C ASP A 450 0.09 9.30 2.53
N ASP A 451 -0.74 10.33 2.31
CA ASP A 451 -0.46 11.48 1.44
C ASP A 451 -0.06 12.72 2.23
N GLY A 452 0.20 12.61 3.53
CA GLY A 452 0.64 13.74 4.37
C GLY A 452 -0.46 14.75 4.68
N PHE A 453 -1.73 14.38 4.52
CA PHE A 453 -2.82 15.13 5.13
C PHE A 453 -2.93 14.78 6.61
N PHE A 454 -3.22 15.78 7.44
CA PHE A 454 -3.45 15.64 8.87
C PHE A 454 -4.72 16.39 9.27
N GLU A 455 -5.29 16.06 10.43
CA GLU A 455 -6.46 16.78 10.96
C GLU A 455 -6.03 18.16 11.48
N GLY A 456 -6.73 19.21 11.03
CA GLY A 456 -6.60 20.56 11.54
C GLY A 456 -7.96 21.19 11.82
N ASP A 457 -7.99 22.47 12.17
CA ASP A 457 -9.24 23.18 12.46
C ASP A 457 -10.21 23.13 11.27
N GLY A 458 -11.29 22.36 11.44
CA GLY A 458 -12.39 22.25 10.49
C GLY A 458 -12.18 21.33 9.29
N GLY A 459 -11.16 20.46 9.28
CA GLY A 459 -10.99 19.47 8.21
C GLY A 459 -9.58 18.89 8.06
N LEU A 460 -9.33 18.25 6.92
CA LEU A 460 -8.01 17.71 6.59
C LEU A 460 -7.14 18.79 5.94
N VAL A 461 -5.86 18.83 6.31
CA VAL A 461 -4.91 19.84 5.84
C VAL A 461 -3.64 19.17 5.35
N ALA A 462 -3.07 19.66 4.25
CA ALA A 462 -1.74 19.29 3.79
C ALA A 462 -0.90 20.52 3.44
N LEU A 463 0.41 20.41 3.68
CA LEU A 463 1.41 21.38 3.25
C LEU A 463 1.94 21.04 1.85
N LEU A 464 2.02 22.05 1.00
CA LEU A 464 2.69 21.98 -0.31
C LEU A 464 4.00 22.77 -0.22
N VAL A 465 5.11 22.05 -0.04
CA VAL A 465 6.44 22.66 0.11
C VAL A 465 7.19 22.53 -1.21
N ASP A 466 7.07 23.55 -2.07
CA ASP A 466 7.73 23.60 -3.38
C ASP A 466 9.20 24.05 -3.25
N VAL A 467 10.00 23.25 -2.55
CA VAL A 467 11.43 23.49 -2.28
C VAL A 467 12.26 22.25 -2.61
N CYS A 468 13.31 22.44 -3.40
CA CYS A 468 14.35 21.44 -3.64
C CYS A 468 15.64 21.99 -3.03
N GLY A 469 16.01 21.50 -1.84
CA GLY A 469 17.07 22.12 -1.05
C GLY A 469 17.51 21.27 0.13
N THR A 470 18.25 21.89 1.06
CA THR A 470 18.70 21.29 2.32
C THR A 470 17.54 21.02 3.27
N ALA A 471 17.76 20.15 4.26
CA ALA A 471 16.82 19.86 5.32
C ALA A 471 16.34 21.15 6.02
N ASP A 472 17.27 22.08 6.29
CA ASP A 472 16.98 23.38 6.91
C ASP A 472 16.10 24.26 6.03
N GLU A 473 16.36 24.34 4.73
CA GLU A 473 15.56 25.13 3.79
C GLU A 473 14.13 24.57 3.66
N VAL A 474 14.00 23.24 3.59
CA VAL A 474 12.71 22.56 3.53
C VAL A 474 11.93 22.74 4.84
N ALA A 475 12.59 22.57 5.99
CA ALA A 475 11.98 22.76 7.30
C ALA A 475 11.58 24.23 7.53
N ALA A 476 12.40 25.20 7.10
CA ALA A 476 12.07 26.62 7.20
C ALA A 476 10.84 26.98 6.34
N ALA A 477 10.74 26.41 5.13
CA ALA A 477 9.59 26.63 4.27
C ALA A 477 8.31 26.02 4.88
N ALA A 478 8.37 24.81 5.42
CA ALA A 478 7.26 24.18 6.14
C ALA A 478 6.90 24.95 7.42
N GLY A 479 7.90 25.35 8.21
CA GLY A 479 7.78 26.13 9.44
C GLY A 479 7.20 27.52 9.24
N GLY A 480 7.37 28.14 8.07
CA GLY A 480 6.69 29.38 7.70
C GLY A 480 5.17 29.22 7.48
N LEU A 481 4.72 28.00 7.17
CA LEU A 481 3.31 27.67 6.94
C LEU A 481 2.63 27.13 8.20
N ALA A 482 3.39 26.45 9.07
CA ALA A 482 2.90 25.78 10.27
C ALA A 482 2.07 26.66 11.23
N PRO A 483 2.45 27.92 11.52
CA PRO A 483 1.67 28.80 12.39
C PRO A 483 0.25 29.08 11.87
N GLN A 484 0.04 29.02 10.55
CA GLN A 484 -1.28 29.20 9.94
C GLN A 484 -2.20 28.00 10.18
N LEU A 485 -1.64 26.88 10.65
CA LEU A 485 -2.31 25.60 10.84
C LEU A 485 -2.34 25.14 12.30
N GLY A 486 -1.67 25.86 13.21
CA GLY A 486 -1.58 25.48 14.62
C GLY A 486 -0.78 24.20 14.87
N VAL A 487 0.10 23.82 13.93
CA VAL A 487 0.90 22.59 14.00
C VAL A 487 2.36 22.93 14.23
N GLU A 488 3.04 22.16 15.08
CA GLU A 488 4.50 22.21 15.19
C GLU A 488 5.12 21.45 14.02
N VAL A 489 5.95 22.13 13.24
CA VAL A 489 6.72 21.47 12.18
C VAL A 489 7.96 20.85 12.79
N ALA A 490 8.17 19.60 12.41
CA ALA A 490 9.38 18.84 12.63
C ALA A 490 10.67 19.61 12.32
N GLU A 491 11.63 19.58 13.24
CA GLU A 491 13.01 19.90 12.90
C GLU A 491 13.56 18.80 11.98
N LEU A 492 14.02 19.18 10.80
CA LEU A 492 14.80 18.32 9.94
C LEU A 492 16.28 18.63 10.14
N HIS A 493 17.14 17.63 9.95
CA HIS A 493 18.59 17.80 10.03
C HIS A 493 19.25 17.23 8.77
N ALA A 494 20.48 17.65 8.46
CA ALA A 494 21.24 17.04 7.38
C ALA A 494 21.45 15.53 7.60
N GLU A 495 21.70 14.79 6.52
CA GLU A 495 21.92 13.33 6.54
C GLU A 495 20.72 12.52 7.07
N LEU A 496 19.48 13.00 6.86
CA LEU A 496 18.29 12.19 7.12
C LEU A 496 18.43 10.80 6.48
N PRO A 497 18.07 9.72 7.19
CA PRO A 497 18.00 8.40 6.60
C PRO A 497 17.06 8.39 5.39
N ALA A 498 17.36 7.56 4.39
CA ALA A 498 16.64 7.54 3.12
C ALA A 498 15.13 7.31 3.31
N GLU A 499 14.75 6.42 4.22
CA GLU A 499 13.37 6.11 4.60
C GLU A 499 12.64 7.33 5.14
N VAL A 500 13.27 8.09 6.03
CA VAL A 500 12.68 9.29 6.63
C VAL A 500 12.53 10.39 5.58
N ALA A 501 13.59 10.66 4.81
CA ALA A 501 13.56 11.63 3.72
C ALA A 501 12.46 11.29 2.69
N SER A 502 12.28 10.02 2.36
CA SER A 502 11.23 9.56 1.44
C SER A 502 9.82 9.86 1.94
N VAL A 503 9.56 9.70 3.25
CA VAL A 503 8.26 10.04 3.85
C VAL A 503 8.06 11.55 3.88
N VAL A 504 9.08 12.32 4.28
CA VAL A 504 9.04 13.80 4.27
C VAL A 504 8.71 14.34 2.88
N GLU A 505 9.43 13.88 1.84
CA GLU A 505 9.20 14.33 0.46
C GLU A 505 7.81 13.98 -0.09
N ARG A 506 7.23 12.84 0.33
CA ARG A 506 5.87 12.46 -0.05
C ARG A 506 4.82 13.32 0.66
N ALA A 507 5.01 13.55 1.95
CA ALA A 507 4.06 14.31 2.74
C ALA A 507 4.01 15.78 2.34
N TRP A 508 5.18 16.39 2.21
CA TRP A 508 5.37 17.79 1.81
C TRP A 508 5.60 17.95 0.31
N TRP A 509 5.09 17.00 -0.48
CA TRP A 509 5.21 17.01 -1.93
C TRP A 509 4.90 18.42 -2.47
N PRO A 510 5.74 18.96 -3.37
CA PRO A 510 6.80 18.29 -4.15
C PRO A 510 8.21 18.37 -3.54
N ALA A 511 8.37 18.66 -2.24
CA ALA A 511 9.67 18.89 -1.61
C ALA A 511 10.75 17.85 -1.95
N LYS A 512 12.02 18.28 -1.97
CA LYS A 512 13.20 17.43 -2.11
C LYS A 512 14.27 17.81 -1.07
N VAL A 513 14.68 16.85 -0.24
CA VAL A 513 15.69 17.04 0.82
C VAL A 513 17.06 16.53 0.34
N ILE A 514 17.83 17.39 -0.28
CA ILE A 514 19.01 17.05 -1.10
C ILE A 514 20.21 16.59 -0.27
N ASP A 515 20.36 17.10 0.95
CA ASP A 515 21.41 16.72 1.92
C ASP A 515 21.04 15.48 2.76
N SER A 516 19.99 14.75 2.39
CA SER A 516 19.67 13.44 2.97
C SER A 516 20.53 12.31 2.40
N LEU A 517 20.54 11.16 3.10
CA LEU A 517 21.17 9.93 2.63
C LEU A 517 20.35 9.22 1.53
N MET A 518 19.21 9.78 1.11
CA MET A 518 18.41 9.23 0.01
C MET A 518 19.17 9.39 -1.31
N PRO A 519 19.50 8.29 -2.00
CA PRO A 519 20.28 8.34 -3.23
C PRO A 519 19.42 8.72 -4.43
N SER A 520 20.08 9.21 -5.47
CA SER A 520 19.47 9.59 -6.73
C SER A 520 20.05 8.76 -7.88
N PHE A 521 19.20 8.36 -8.81
CA PHE A 521 19.57 7.56 -9.98
C PHE A 521 19.04 8.18 -11.26
N LEU A 522 19.79 8.05 -12.33
CA LEU A 522 19.35 8.37 -13.69
C LEU A 522 18.98 7.07 -14.40
N VAL A 523 17.74 6.97 -14.89
CA VAL A 523 17.18 5.78 -15.53
C VAL A 523 16.95 6.05 -17.01
N PRO A 524 17.69 5.39 -17.92
CA PRO A 524 17.40 5.48 -19.34
C PRO A 524 16.11 4.73 -19.67
N ILE A 525 15.21 5.38 -20.39
CA ILE A 525 13.95 4.84 -20.87
C ILE A 525 13.86 4.97 -22.39
N GLU A 526 13.25 4.00 -23.06
CA GLU A 526 12.98 4.11 -24.50
C GLU A 526 11.78 5.03 -24.75
N PRO A 527 11.75 5.76 -25.88
CA PRO A 527 10.65 6.68 -26.19
C PRO A 527 9.27 6.05 -26.11
N ARG A 528 9.10 4.82 -26.62
CA ARG A 528 7.81 4.10 -26.56
C ARG A 528 7.30 4.00 -25.12
N TRP A 529 8.18 3.64 -24.19
CA TRP A 529 7.85 3.46 -22.78
C TRP A 529 7.67 4.79 -22.05
N SER A 530 8.44 5.81 -22.43
CA SER A 530 8.24 7.17 -21.93
C SER A 530 6.87 7.72 -22.35
N THR A 531 6.46 7.50 -23.59
CA THR A 531 5.13 7.88 -24.07
C THR A 531 4.05 7.09 -23.33
N GLU A 532 4.23 5.78 -23.13
CA GLU A 532 3.22 4.95 -22.45
C GLU A 532 3.13 5.17 -20.94
N LEU A 533 4.21 5.50 -20.25
CA LEU A 533 4.22 5.76 -18.81
C LEU A 533 3.93 7.22 -18.46
N PHE A 534 4.48 8.14 -19.26
CA PHE A 534 4.50 9.57 -18.91
C PHE A 534 3.77 10.45 -19.92
N ASN A 535 3.28 9.91 -21.04
CA ASN A 535 2.76 10.70 -22.16
C ASN A 535 3.80 11.72 -22.68
N VAL A 536 5.09 11.33 -22.69
CA VAL A 536 6.19 12.16 -23.20
C VAL A 536 7.00 11.43 -24.29
N PRO A 537 7.03 11.93 -25.54
CA PRO A 537 6.28 13.09 -26.06
C PRO A 537 4.77 12.78 -26.12
N ALA A 538 3.94 13.82 -26.03
CA ALA A 538 2.49 13.67 -26.04
C ALA A 538 2.00 13.03 -27.35
N MET A 539 1.07 12.08 -27.24
CA MET A 539 0.44 11.46 -28.41
C MET A 539 -0.49 12.44 -29.14
N LEU A 540 -0.63 12.28 -30.47
CA LEU A 540 -1.55 13.08 -31.30
C LEU A 540 -3.01 12.91 -30.91
N LEU A 541 -3.37 11.72 -30.41
CA LEU A 541 -4.64 11.47 -29.74
C LEU A 541 -4.38 11.55 -28.24
N PRO A 542 -5.00 12.49 -27.52
CA PRO A 542 -4.86 12.57 -26.07
C PRO A 542 -5.34 11.27 -25.42
N ARG A 543 -4.60 10.77 -24.43
CA ARG A 543 -5.17 9.80 -23.49
C ARG A 543 -6.27 10.50 -22.68
N SER A 544 -7.21 9.73 -22.14
CA SER A 544 -8.15 10.28 -21.16
C SER A 544 -7.37 10.64 -19.90
N ASP A 545 -6.88 11.88 -19.83
CA ASP A 545 -6.04 12.41 -18.75
C ASP A 545 -6.87 12.87 -17.53
N VAL A 546 -8.14 12.46 -17.45
CA VAL A 546 -9.14 12.90 -16.45
C VAL A 546 -8.66 12.71 -15.00
N LEU A 547 -7.94 11.62 -14.73
CA LEU A 547 -7.33 11.34 -13.41
C LEU A 547 -5.80 11.50 -13.43
N GLY A 548 -5.22 11.94 -14.54
CA GLY A 548 -3.78 11.94 -14.77
C GLY A 548 -3.15 10.54 -14.83
N ILE A 549 -1.82 10.53 -14.88
CA ILE A 549 -1.01 9.30 -14.82
C ILE A 549 -1.22 8.60 -13.47
N SER A 550 -1.33 7.27 -13.48
CA SER A 550 -1.40 6.47 -12.25
C SER A 550 -0.28 6.87 -11.29
N ARG A 551 -0.60 6.95 -9.99
CA ARG A 551 0.40 7.36 -9.02
C ARG A 551 1.55 6.36 -8.85
N GLU A 552 1.31 5.05 -8.99
CA GLU A 552 2.37 4.02 -8.97
C GLU A 552 2.51 3.34 -10.33
N HIS A 553 3.75 2.99 -10.67
CA HIS A 553 4.10 2.31 -11.91
C HIS A 553 5.24 1.33 -11.72
N VAL A 554 5.40 0.42 -12.68
CA VAL A 554 6.54 -0.50 -12.75
C VAL A 554 7.27 -0.39 -14.09
N TYR A 555 8.59 -0.33 -14.02
CA TYR A 555 9.50 -0.38 -15.16
C TYR A 555 10.40 -1.61 -15.08
N TYR A 556 10.49 -2.38 -16.17
CA TYR A 556 11.25 -3.62 -16.21
C TYR A 556 12.59 -3.46 -16.91
N ARG A 557 13.61 -4.15 -16.40
CA ARG A 557 14.96 -4.19 -16.97
C ARG A 557 15.70 -5.47 -16.60
N SER A 558 16.90 -5.62 -17.17
CA SER A 558 17.81 -6.71 -16.83
C SER A 558 18.40 -6.56 -15.42
N SER A 559 18.58 -7.69 -14.72
CA SER A 559 19.07 -7.73 -13.33
C SER A 559 20.60 -7.69 -13.19
N GLY A 560 21.32 -7.50 -14.31
CA GLY A 560 22.77 -7.68 -14.41
C GLY A 560 23.63 -6.65 -13.67
N HIS A 561 23.20 -5.39 -13.56
CA HIS A 561 23.87 -4.37 -12.75
C HIS A 561 23.00 -4.00 -11.56
N ARG A 562 23.55 -4.16 -10.34
CA ARG A 562 22.83 -4.06 -9.06
C ARG A 562 23.46 -3.02 -8.16
N ASN A 563 23.09 -1.76 -8.36
CA ASN A 563 23.54 -0.66 -7.50
C ASN A 563 22.37 0.17 -6.96
N GLU A 564 21.13 -0.30 -7.20
CA GLU A 564 19.92 0.35 -6.74
C GLU A 564 19.74 0.14 -5.24
N SER A 565 19.28 1.17 -4.56
CA SER A 565 18.86 1.11 -3.16
C SER A 565 17.48 1.75 -3.06
N VAL A 566 16.69 1.29 -2.11
CA VAL A 566 15.32 1.74 -1.90
C VAL A 566 15.19 2.27 -0.46
N PRO A 567 14.53 3.41 -0.23
CA PRO A 567 13.98 4.31 -1.24
C PRO A 567 15.06 5.14 -1.98
N ALA A 568 14.71 5.68 -3.15
CA ALA A 568 15.59 6.56 -3.92
C ALA A 568 14.81 7.53 -4.82
N ARG A 569 15.50 8.51 -5.41
CA ARG A 569 14.96 9.38 -6.47
C ARG A 569 15.39 8.87 -7.84
N LEU A 570 14.47 8.89 -8.80
CA LEU A 570 14.73 8.52 -10.19
C LEU A 570 14.60 9.77 -11.06
N LEU A 571 15.56 9.99 -11.96
CA LEU A 571 15.43 10.88 -13.11
C LEU A 571 15.23 10.05 -14.37
N TRP A 572 14.18 10.32 -15.12
CA TRP A 572 13.87 9.59 -16.35
C TRP A 572 14.49 10.26 -17.57
N TYR A 573 15.44 9.57 -18.19
CA TYR A 573 16.16 10.04 -19.38
C TYR A 573 15.70 9.30 -20.63
N VAL A 574 15.08 10.00 -21.57
CA VAL A 574 14.68 9.41 -22.85
C VAL A 574 15.93 9.19 -23.70
N SER A 575 16.21 7.92 -24.01
CA SER A 575 17.51 7.49 -24.55
C SER A 575 17.68 7.66 -26.06
N LYS A 576 16.58 7.75 -26.82
CA LYS A 576 16.56 7.81 -28.29
C LYS A 576 15.60 8.91 -28.75
N GLY A 577 15.86 9.52 -29.92
CA GLY A 577 14.92 10.47 -30.51
C GLY A 577 13.84 9.84 -31.37
N THR A 578 12.67 10.46 -31.36
CA THR A 578 11.57 10.19 -32.29
C THR A 578 11.57 11.25 -33.40
N GLY A 579 12.14 10.94 -34.57
CA GLY A 579 12.10 11.83 -35.73
C GLY A 579 12.67 13.24 -35.48
N ASN A 580 12.02 14.27 -36.05
CA ASN A 580 12.45 15.69 -36.05
C ASN A 580 12.42 16.41 -34.68
N GLN A 581 12.28 15.72 -33.54
CA GLN A 581 12.32 16.33 -32.21
C GLN A 581 13.65 16.06 -31.49
N GLU A 582 14.06 16.98 -30.60
CA GLU A 582 15.21 16.78 -29.71
C GLU A 582 14.95 15.57 -28.79
N GLY A 583 15.58 14.44 -29.16
CA GLY A 583 15.20 13.13 -28.65
C GLY A 583 15.76 12.72 -27.30
N GLN A 584 16.81 13.39 -26.84
CA GLN A 584 17.62 12.96 -25.70
C GLN A 584 17.53 13.99 -24.60
N GLN A 585 16.73 13.70 -23.58
CA GLN A 585 16.37 14.65 -22.55
C GLN A 585 15.87 13.96 -21.29
N VAL A 586 16.07 14.60 -20.14
CA VAL A 586 15.44 14.23 -18.88
C VAL A 586 14.06 14.86 -18.84
N VAL A 587 13.03 14.04 -18.64
CA VAL A 587 11.62 14.46 -18.82
C VAL A 587 10.82 14.48 -17.53
N ALA A 588 11.25 13.72 -16.53
CA ALA A 588 10.51 13.54 -15.29
C ALA A 588 11.42 13.07 -14.16
N CYS A 589 10.92 13.18 -12.93
CA CYS A 589 11.46 12.48 -11.79
C CYS A 589 10.40 11.67 -11.06
N SER A 590 10.79 10.59 -10.38
CA SER A 590 9.90 9.75 -9.56
C SER A 590 10.61 9.30 -8.29
N ARG A 591 9.83 8.75 -7.35
CA ARG A 591 10.33 8.07 -6.16
C ARG A 591 10.42 6.56 -6.42
N LEU A 592 11.55 5.93 -6.17
CA LEU A 592 11.73 4.48 -6.22
C LEU A 592 11.27 3.88 -4.88
N ASP A 593 10.28 2.98 -4.95
CA ASP A 593 9.61 2.44 -3.78
C ASP A 593 9.95 0.99 -3.48
N ASP A 594 10.32 0.22 -4.50
CA ASP A 594 10.76 -1.17 -4.35
C ASP A 594 11.54 -1.62 -5.58
N VAL A 595 12.42 -2.61 -5.37
CA VAL A 595 13.12 -3.32 -6.43
C VAL A 595 12.93 -4.81 -6.19
N LEU A 596 12.35 -5.49 -7.18
CA LEU A 596 12.12 -6.92 -7.13
C LEU A 596 12.86 -7.62 -8.27
N ILE A 597 13.54 -8.72 -7.96
CA ILE A 597 14.24 -9.55 -8.94
C ILE A 597 13.68 -10.95 -8.85
N ASP A 598 13.05 -11.41 -9.92
CA ASP A 598 12.46 -12.74 -9.99
C ASP A 598 12.38 -13.23 -11.44
N ILE A 599 11.79 -14.41 -11.63
CA ILE A 599 11.43 -14.97 -12.92
C ILE A 599 10.40 -14.03 -13.57
N PRO A 600 10.54 -13.70 -14.88
CA PRO A 600 9.66 -12.78 -15.60
C PRO A 600 8.17 -13.02 -15.42
N ASP A 601 7.73 -14.28 -15.42
CA ASP A 601 6.31 -14.62 -15.29
C ASP A 601 5.75 -14.32 -13.88
N VAL A 602 6.58 -14.47 -12.83
CA VAL A 602 6.22 -14.11 -11.46
C VAL A 602 6.09 -12.60 -11.35
N LEU A 603 7.08 -11.86 -11.87
CA LEU A 603 7.05 -10.39 -11.87
C LEU A 603 5.87 -9.84 -12.66
N PHE A 604 5.57 -10.40 -13.83
CA PHE A 604 4.42 -10.01 -14.64
C PHE A 604 3.12 -10.26 -13.88
N SER A 605 2.91 -11.46 -13.32
CA SER A 605 1.71 -11.75 -12.52
C SER A 605 1.56 -10.82 -11.31
N GLN A 606 2.68 -10.42 -10.69
CA GLN A 606 2.67 -9.53 -9.54
C GLN A 606 2.36 -8.08 -9.91
N PHE A 607 2.84 -7.59 -11.06
CA PHE A 607 2.86 -6.17 -11.42
C PHE A 607 2.14 -5.84 -12.74
N GLU A 608 1.39 -6.77 -13.35
CA GLU A 608 0.65 -6.51 -14.59
C GLU A 608 -0.33 -5.33 -14.48
N HIS A 609 -0.79 -5.02 -13.27
CA HIS A 609 -1.70 -3.91 -12.98
C HIS A 609 -0.98 -2.57 -12.71
N LEU A 610 0.36 -2.53 -12.81
CA LEU A 610 1.17 -1.32 -12.59
C LEU A 610 2.13 -1.02 -13.77
N GLY A 611 2.37 -2.00 -14.63
CA GLY A 611 3.32 -1.88 -15.75
C GLY A 611 2.65 -1.64 -17.09
N VAL A 612 3.40 -1.03 -18.01
CA VAL A 612 3.00 -0.90 -19.43
C VAL A 612 3.50 -2.06 -20.31
N TYR A 613 4.35 -2.93 -19.75
CA TYR A 613 4.95 -4.06 -20.46
C TYR A 613 3.97 -5.24 -20.51
N GLY A 614 3.83 -5.85 -21.69
CA GLY A 614 3.21 -7.15 -21.84
C GLY A 614 4.10 -8.30 -21.34
N ARG A 615 3.51 -9.49 -21.16
CA ARG A 615 4.22 -10.68 -20.65
C ARG A 615 5.49 -11.02 -21.45
N ASP A 616 5.42 -10.95 -22.77
CA ASP A 616 6.56 -11.25 -23.64
C ASP A 616 7.69 -10.21 -23.52
N GLU A 617 7.34 -8.96 -23.20
CA GLU A 617 8.31 -7.88 -23.01
C GLU A 617 9.01 -7.98 -21.66
N VAL A 618 8.29 -8.39 -20.61
CA VAL A 618 8.91 -8.72 -19.32
C VAL A 618 9.89 -9.90 -19.47
N ARG A 619 9.52 -10.92 -20.26
CA ARG A 619 10.43 -12.04 -20.60
C ARG A 619 11.65 -11.58 -21.37
N ALA A 620 11.48 -10.67 -22.34
CA ALA A 620 12.58 -10.10 -23.10
C ALA A 620 13.54 -9.24 -22.25
N ALA A 621 13.08 -8.72 -21.10
CA ALA A 621 13.91 -7.98 -20.15
C ALA A 621 14.80 -8.88 -19.28
N ALA A 622 14.63 -10.21 -19.32
CA ALA A 622 15.43 -11.15 -18.54
C ALA A 622 16.91 -11.10 -18.95
N ASP A 623 17.80 -11.22 -17.97
CA ASP A 623 19.22 -11.35 -18.21
C ASP A 623 19.63 -12.80 -18.52
N SER A 624 20.94 -13.04 -18.68
CA SER A 624 21.49 -14.36 -18.95
C SER A 624 21.22 -15.41 -17.86
N SER A 625 20.80 -15.00 -16.66
CA SER A 625 20.38 -15.90 -15.58
C SER A 625 18.89 -16.26 -15.65
N GLY A 626 18.16 -15.74 -16.65
CA GLY A 626 16.72 -15.97 -16.79
C GLY A 626 15.87 -15.15 -15.83
N ARG A 627 16.44 -14.14 -15.16
CA ARG A 627 15.72 -13.26 -14.23
C ARG A 627 15.60 -11.84 -14.77
N ALA A 628 14.49 -11.20 -14.44
CA ALA A 628 14.25 -9.79 -14.72
C ALA A 628 14.23 -8.99 -13.41
N MET A 629 14.31 -7.68 -13.53
CA MET A 629 14.21 -6.73 -12.41
C MET A 629 13.04 -5.79 -12.68
N ALA A 630 12.16 -5.66 -11.69
CA ALA A 630 11.06 -4.71 -11.67
C ALA A 630 11.42 -3.54 -10.73
N LEU A 631 11.46 -2.32 -11.29
CA LEU A 631 11.57 -1.08 -10.54
C LEU A 631 10.18 -0.54 -10.31
N ARG A 632 9.70 -0.56 -9.06
CA ARG A 632 8.42 0.04 -8.70
C ARG A 632 8.64 1.46 -8.23
N PHE A 633 7.92 2.40 -8.82
CA PHE A 633 8.09 3.82 -8.54
C PHE A 633 6.75 4.54 -8.44
N SER A 634 6.76 5.68 -7.76
CA SER A 634 5.57 6.51 -7.55
C SER A 634 5.87 8.00 -7.60
N ASP A 635 4.80 8.79 -7.50
CA ASP A 635 4.85 10.25 -7.32
C ASP A 635 5.62 10.94 -8.46
N THR A 636 5.36 10.50 -9.71
CA THR A 636 6.05 11.02 -10.89
C THR A 636 5.71 12.48 -11.16
N GLU A 637 6.75 13.31 -11.23
CA GLU A 637 6.71 14.72 -11.58
C GLU A 637 7.27 14.90 -13.00
N ILE A 638 6.41 15.27 -13.94
CA ILE A 638 6.82 15.62 -15.31
C ILE A 638 7.38 17.04 -15.29
N PHE A 639 8.56 17.21 -15.87
CA PHE A 639 9.19 18.52 -15.97
C PHE A 639 8.44 19.38 -17.00
N PRO A 640 7.98 20.59 -16.61
CA PRO A 640 7.41 21.55 -17.56
C PRO A 640 8.36 21.86 -18.72
N LYS A 641 9.67 21.79 -18.45
CA LYS A 641 10.72 21.97 -19.44
C LYS A 641 11.70 20.79 -19.40
N PRO A 642 11.63 19.86 -20.37
CA PRO A 642 12.62 18.78 -20.45
C PRO A 642 14.07 19.29 -20.51
N VAL A 643 14.98 18.62 -19.80
CA VAL A 643 16.38 18.98 -19.73
C VAL A 643 17.16 18.22 -20.80
N THR A 644 17.54 18.91 -21.87
CA THR A 644 18.25 18.31 -23.01
C THR A 644 19.59 17.69 -22.62
N LEU A 645 20.05 16.69 -23.38
CA LEU A 645 21.35 16.05 -23.14
C LEU A 645 22.51 17.05 -23.11
N ARG A 646 22.48 18.08 -23.98
CA ARG A 646 23.48 19.14 -23.97
C ARG A 646 23.48 19.88 -22.63
N ARG A 647 22.31 20.22 -22.09
CA ARG A 647 22.18 20.90 -20.81
C ARG A 647 22.58 19.99 -19.65
N LEU A 648 22.14 18.74 -19.66
CA LEU A 648 22.51 17.72 -18.68
C LEU A 648 24.04 17.54 -18.59
N ASN A 649 24.72 17.42 -19.74
CA ASN A 649 26.19 17.35 -19.78
C ASN A 649 26.87 18.62 -19.25
N ALA A 650 26.30 19.80 -19.51
CA ALA A 650 26.82 21.05 -18.98
C ALA A 650 26.69 21.13 -17.44
N LEU A 651 25.55 20.70 -16.88
CA LEU A 651 25.33 20.63 -15.43
C LEU A 651 26.29 19.64 -14.78
N ALA A 652 26.39 18.41 -15.31
CA ALA A 652 27.34 17.41 -14.80
C ALA A 652 28.80 17.89 -14.90
N GLY A 653 29.17 18.53 -16.02
CA GLY A 653 30.50 19.10 -16.22
C GLY A 653 30.83 20.21 -15.23
N SER A 654 29.86 21.06 -14.88
CA SER A 654 30.04 22.11 -13.86
C SER A 654 30.30 21.57 -12.45
N LEU A 655 29.85 20.34 -12.18
CA LEU A 655 30.07 19.61 -10.93
C LEU A 655 31.27 18.65 -11.00
N GLY A 656 31.99 18.59 -12.11
CA GLY A 656 33.12 17.66 -12.31
C GLY A 656 32.70 16.18 -12.41
N LEU A 657 31.43 15.90 -12.72
CA LEU A 657 30.87 14.55 -12.78
C LEU A 657 30.88 13.99 -14.21
N ARG A 658 31.01 12.66 -14.33
CA ARG A 658 30.82 11.93 -15.60
C ARG A 658 29.51 11.15 -15.56
N LEU A 659 28.75 11.21 -16.64
CA LEU A 659 27.47 10.53 -16.77
C LEU A 659 27.62 9.17 -17.44
N SER A 660 26.85 8.19 -16.95
CA SER A 660 26.60 6.93 -17.66
C SER A 660 25.12 6.87 -18.04
N LEU A 661 24.84 6.85 -19.34
CA LEU A 661 23.48 6.89 -19.89
C LEU A 661 23.02 5.56 -20.49
N MET A 662 23.89 4.53 -20.45
CA MET A 662 23.61 3.21 -21.03
C MET A 662 22.78 2.31 -20.13
N SER A 663 22.84 2.54 -18.82
CA SER A 663 22.11 1.79 -17.80
C SER A 663 21.68 2.74 -16.69
N LEU A 664 20.86 2.24 -15.77
CA LEU A 664 20.62 2.92 -14.51
C LEU A 664 21.97 3.26 -13.86
N SER A 665 22.15 4.51 -13.48
CA SER A 665 23.40 4.98 -12.89
C SER A 665 23.12 5.86 -11.66
N LYS A 666 23.91 5.64 -10.60
CA LYS A 666 23.85 6.49 -9.41
C LYS A 666 24.41 7.86 -9.76
N ILE A 667 23.68 8.90 -9.40
CA ILE A 667 24.09 10.30 -9.55
C ILE A 667 24.19 10.94 -8.15
N SER A 668 24.91 12.05 -8.07
CA SER A 668 24.99 12.82 -6.84
C SER A 668 23.68 13.60 -6.61
N ASN A 669 23.37 13.93 -5.36
CA ASN A 669 22.17 14.68 -5.03
C ASN A 669 22.26 16.13 -5.54
N GLU A 670 23.46 16.70 -5.64
CA GLU A 670 23.70 18.03 -6.22
C GLU A 670 23.37 18.05 -7.72
N LEU A 671 23.74 16.98 -8.46
CA LEU A 671 23.34 16.86 -9.86
C LEU A 671 21.83 16.67 -10.00
N PHE A 672 21.21 15.89 -9.10
CA PHE A 672 19.75 15.75 -9.07
C PHE A 672 19.08 17.13 -8.89
N GLN A 673 19.51 17.90 -7.89
CA GLN A 673 18.98 19.23 -7.61
C GLN A 673 19.10 20.15 -8.84
N ALA A 674 20.29 20.23 -9.43
CA ALA A 674 20.54 21.08 -10.59
C ALA A 674 19.66 20.73 -11.80
N VAL A 675 19.41 19.43 -12.03
CA VAL A 675 18.53 18.97 -13.11
C VAL A 675 17.06 19.23 -12.78
N TYR A 676 16.64 19.00 -11.53
CA TYR A 676 15.27 19.24 -11.08
C TYR A 676 14.90 20.73 -11.20
N GLU A 677 15.77 21.62 -10.73
CA GLU A 677 15.59 23.08 -10.83
C GLU A 677 15.59 23.57 -12.28
N GLU A 678 16.46 23.04 -13.14
CA GLU A 678 16.43 23.37 -14.58
C GLU A 678 15.13 22.92 -15.24
N GLY A 679 14.62 21.73 -14.86
CA GLY A 679 13.38 21.16 -15.38
C GLY A 679 12.12 21.94 -15.00
N HIS A 680 12.16 22.63 -13.85
CA HIS A 680 11.06 23.42 -13.30
C HIS A 680 11.23 24.93 -13.43
N ARG A 681 12.27 25.40 -14.13
CA ARG A 681 12.49 26.84 -14.33
C ARG A 681 11.31 27.46 -15.11
N ARG A 682 10.55 28.34 -14.45
CA ARG A 682 9.54 29.19 -15.09
C ARG A 682 10.26 30.25 -15.95
N THR A 683 9.85 30.39 -17.21
CA THR A 683 10.41 31.39 -18.16
C THR A 683 10.12 32.81 -17.75
#